data_AF-A0A524MQJ7-F1
#
_entry.id   AF-A0A524MQJ7-F1
#
_cell.length_a   1.000
_cell.length_b   1.000
_cell.length_c   1.000
_cell.angle_alpha   90.00
_cell.angle_beta   90.00
_cell.angle_gamma   90.00
#
_symmetry.space_group_name_H-M   'P 1'
#
loop_
_entity.id
_entity.type
_entity.pdbx_description
1 polymer ?
#
loop_
_entity_poly.entity_id
_entity_poly.type
_entity_poly.pdbx_seq_one_letter_code
_entity_poly.pdbx_strand_id
1 'polypeptide(L)'
;TLSRVFGGMLDITACRGGQLLKFGGDALLLLFTGPDHARQAASAAVEMRRDLRRASQIPTSVGKLKLKISIGAHSGAFHLFLVGDRYRQLVVGGPDTTVAMNSETAAEAGQIVVSKEMAALLGPGSTKPREDGELVVTWRKGAVDPIPAPSSRPTDAEAARRVTPPIIASVLAHGAPDPVHRIATMAFFKFKGTDQRLEVDGPDGLAADLHETLNIAQAAFEAEDIALLYVDVDANGGKLFCSSGVPLTSEDDEGRMLRAARSIIDSNPPLPLQVGIHRGHVFAGELGAEDQAVFSIMGDTVNTAARIMVTAGPGVIHAHPAVLESARVRYDTQQEGPFTFKGKALPQVVYRVGDELGPKEAADGHGLQFHGREAELAALRERIEAVVDGRGAVVTLVGAAGLGKSRLVTEALGADHPTVLHMHAEPYGTSNSYRVVRDPLRGLFGLSGMEPAVAVEALMSRVRSEAPQLEPFLPLIGDALQLPVPSTPESDSIAPRFRPDRTADVVLELIDAVHAGPLVVVAEDMHWADDASAHLLGRVADATTSRPWLLVAVRRDDDGGFVTEVGDQIPINPLPDDIVRALTIDVTEAAPLRPHEIDLVVARAAGSPLFVGELIAAAQELGSLDAVPESLQGTLAAQVDALDPLSKRVLSYASVLGRSFRRTVVDELLRREGLELDQATIAQLSRFLE
;
A
#
# COMPACT_ATOMS: atom_id res chain seq x y z
N THR A 1 8.26 24.07 14.45
CA THR A 1 7.79 22.97 13.57
C THR A 1 8.72 22.87 12.38
N LEU A 2 8.74 21.73 11.69
CA LEU A 2 9.51 21.58 10.44
C LEU A 2 9.04 22.58 9.38
N SER A 3 7.73 22.83 9.30
CA SER A 3 7.12 23.84 8.41
C SER A 3 7.77 25.22 8.56
N ARG A 4 8.11 25.65 9.79
CA ARG A 4 8.82 26.92 10.03
C ARG A 4 10.24 26.93 9.44
N VAL A 5 10.93 25.79 9.50
CA VAL A 5 12.30 25.66 8.98
C VAL A 5 12.29 25.68 7.45
N PHE A 6 11.44 24.85 6.83
CA PHE A 6 11.33 24.80 5.39
C PHE A 6 10.72 26.08 4.81
N GLY A 7 9.68 26.64 5.44
CA GLY A 7 9.09 27.92 5.04
C GLY A 7 10.11 29.05 4.98
N GLY A 8 10.96 29.20 6.00
CA GLY A 8 12.04 30.19 5.99
C GLY A 8 13.06 29.97 4.85
N MET A 9 13.34 28.72 4.48
CA MET A 9 14.20 28.42 3.32
C MET A 9 13.51 28.75 1.99
N LEU A 10 12.20 28.52 1.87
CA LEU A 10 11.42 28.86 0.67
C LEU A 10 11.32 30.38 0.50
N ASP A 11 11.10 31.13 1.58
CA ASP A 11 11.13 32.60 1.55
C ASP A 11 12.47 33.14 1.04
N ILE A 12 13.59 32.60 1.55
CA ILE A 12 14.94 32.94 1.10
C ILE A 12 15.11 32.60 -0.39
N THR A 13 14.63 31.43 -0.81
CA THR A 13 14.70 30.98 -2.21
C THR A 13 13.99 31.97 -3.13
N ALA A 14 12.76 32.33 -2.80
CA ALA A 14 11.94 33.24 -3.58
C ALA A 14 12.56 34.65 -3.67
N CYS A 15 13.10 35.17 -2.56
CA CYS A 15 13.81 36.46 -2.51
C CYS A 15 15.14 36.45 -3.27
N ARG A 16 15.59 35.29 -3.76
CA ARG A 16 16.82 35.11 -4.53
C ARG A 16 16.54 34.71 -5.98
N GLY A 17 15.28 34.74 -6.41
CA GLY A 17 14.87 34.34 -7.76
C GLY A 17 14.98 32.84 -8.01
N GLY A 18 15.12 32.04 -6.95
CA GLY A 18 15.10 30.59 -7.03
C GLY A 18 13.67 30.05 -7.12
N GLN A 19 13.55 28.83 -7.63
CA GLN A 19 12.30 28.09 -7.69
C GLN A 19 12.48 26.75 -7.01
N LEU A 20 11.52 26.36 -6.19
CA LEU A 20 11.43 25.00 -5.68
C LEU A 20 10.98 24.09 -6.83
N LEU A 21 11.81 23.10 -7.17
CA LEU A 21 11.41 22.04 -8.09
C LEU A 21 10.74 20.89 -7.36
N LYS A 22 11.36 20.44 -6.25
CA LYS A 22 10.91 19.26 -5.50
C LYS A 22 11.29 19.31 -4.03
N PHE A 23 10.46 18.68 -3.21
CA PHE A 23 10.83 18.21 -1.88
C PHE A 23 11.36 16.77 -1.99
N GLY A 24 12.43 16.46 -1.27
CA GLY A 24 13.04 15.13 -1.21
C GLY A 24 13.16 14.68 0.23
N GLY A 25 12.06 14.30 0.88
CA GLY A 25 12.03 13.90 2.29
C GLY A 25 12.42 15.05 3.21
N ASP A 26 13.71 15.13 3.57
CA ASP A 26 14.33 16.19 4.35
C ASP A 26 15.18 17.17 3.51
N ALA A 27 15.16 17.05 2.17
CA ALA A 27 15.90 17.89 1.23
C ALA A 27 14.99 18.79 0.37
N LEU A 28 15.59 19.85 -0.19
CA LEU A 28 14.98 20.73 -1.19
C LEU A 28 15.82 20.72 -2.47
N LEU A 29 15.18 20.51 -3.62
CA LEU A 29 15.79 20.71 -4.93
C LEU A 29 15.38 22.07 -5.48
N LEU A 30 16.34 22.96 -5.61
CA LEU A 30 16.11 24.36 -6.01
C LEU A 30 16.77 24.66 -7.37
N LEU A 31 16.05 25.37 -8.23
CA LEU A 31 16.53 25.83 -9.53
C LEU A 31 16.71 27.34 -9.52
N PHE A 32 17.87 27.81 -9.97
CA PHE A 32 18.16 29.22 -10.18
C PHE A 32 18.48 29.42 -11.66
N THR A 33 17.85 30.42 -12.29
CA THR A 33 18.03 30.73 -13.72
C THR A 33 18.41 32.20 -13.91
N GLY A 34 18.84 32.57 -15.12
CA GLY A 34 19.28 33.93 -15.44
C GLY A 34 20.79 34.15 -15.27
N PRO A 35 21.29 35.36 -15.59
CA PRO A 35 22.73 35.62 -15.69
C PRO A 35 23.49 35.49 -14.36
N ASP A 36 22.85 35.85 -13.24
CA ASP A 36 23.47 35.81 -11.89
C ASP A 36 23.10 34.58 -11.07
N HIS A 37 22.50 33.56 -11.69
CA HIS A 37 21.95 32.38 -11.01
C HIS A 37 22.93 31.74 -10.01
N ALA A 38 24.20 31.57 -10.40
CA ALA A 38 25.20 30.92 -9.53
C ALA A 38 25.46 31.72 -8.25
N ARG A 39 25.56 33.05 -8.36
CA ARG A 39 25.79 33.93 -7.20
C ARG A 39 24.55 34.08 -6.33
N GLN A 40 23.36 34.06 -6.92
CA GLN A 40 22.09 34.05 -6.19
C GLN A 40 21.91 32.73 -5.43
N ALA A 41 22.16 31.59 -6.08
CA ALA A 41 22.11 30.27 -5.45
C ALA A 41 23.09 30.16 -4.27
N ALA A 42 24.34 30.58 -4.44
CA ALA A 42 25.32 30.60 -3.36
C ALA A 42 24.93 31.55 -2.21
N SER A 43 24.30 32.68 -2.52
CA SER A 43 23.79 33.62 -1.50
C SER A 43 22.63 33.00 -0.72
N ALA A 44 21.67 32.37 -1.42
CA ALA A 44 20.56 31.65 -0.82
C ALA A 44 21.07 30.53 0.11
N ALA A 45 22.01 29.72 -0.35
CA ALA A 45 22.60 28.64 0.45
C ALA A 45 23.26 29.14 1.76
N VAL A 46 23.99 30.26 1.69
CA VAL A 46 24.61 30.89 2.87
C VAL A 46 23.56 31.40 3.85
N GLU A 47 22.48 31.97 3.34
CA GLU A 47 21.37 32.52 4.13
C GLU A 47 20.53 31.43 4.77
N MET A 48 20.16 30.37 4.05
CA MET A 48 19.46 29.19 4.58
C MET A 48 20.26 28.54 5.70
N ARG A 49 21.57 28.34 5.51
CA ARG A 49 22.46 27.82 6.56
C ARG A 49 22.47 28.71 7.80
N ARG A 50 22.42 30.03 7.62
CA ARG A 50 22.38 30.99 8.73
C ARG A 50 21.02 30.96 9.43
N ASP A 51 19.94 30.86 8.68
CA ASP A 51 18.59 30.82 9.21
C ASP A 51 18.34 29.54 10.02
N LEU A 52 18.77 28.38 9.52
CA LEU A 52 18.71 27.11 10.26
C LEU A 52 19.49 27.16 11.58
N ARG A 53 20.64 27.85 11.61
CA ARG A 53 21.39 28.08 12.86
C ARG A 53 20.63 28.95 13.86
N ARG A 54 19.76 29.85 13.42
CA ARG A 54 18.88 30.62 14.31
C ARG A 54 17.70 29.78 14.78
N ALA A 55 17.06 29.06 13.86
CA ALA A 55 15.94 28.17 14.17
C ALA A 55 16.32 27.10 15.20
N SER A 56 17.53 26.54 15.13
CA SER A 56 18.05 25.55 16.09
C SER A 56 18.27 26.10 17.51
N GLN A 57 18.26 27.42 17.72
CA GLN A 57 18.36 28.02 19.05
C GLN A 57 17.01 28.08 19.78
N ILE A 58 15.91 27.84 19.08
CA ILE A 58 14.56 27.89 19.63
C ILE A 58 14.32 26.64 20.50
N PRO A 59 13.90 26.79 21.77
CA PRO A 59 13.57 25.65 22.62
C PRO A 59 12.44 24.80 22.02
N THR A 60 12.58 23.48 22.09
CA THR A 60 11.52 22.53 21.77
C THR A 60 11.13 21.73 23.00
N SER A 61 10.01 21.02 22.95
CA SER A 61 9.55 20.11 24.02
C SER A 61 10.56 19.02 24.38
N VAL A 62 11.46 18.67 23.45
CA VAL A 62 12.54 17.68 23.63
C VAL A 62 13.92 18.33 23.85
N GLY A 63 13.97 19.64 24.09
CA GLY A 63 15.19 20.41 24.35
C GLY A 63 15.70 21.23 23.16
N LYS A 64 16.98 21.60 23.16
CA LYS A 64 17.61 22.36 22.06
C LYS A 64 18.09 21.39 20.98
N LEU A 65 17.56 21.53 19.77
CA LEU A 65 17.98 20.74 18.61
C LEU A 65 19.27 21.32 18.02
N LYS A 66 20.21 20.48 17.57
CA LYS A 66 21.37 20.91 16.79
C LYS A 66 21.12 20.64 15.30
N LEU A 67 20.45 21.56 14.62
CA LEU A 67 20.18 21.43 13.19
C LEU A 67 21.35 21.97 12.36
N LYS A 68 21.74 21.20 11.35
CA LYS A 68 22.71 21.58 10.32
C LYS A 68 22.19 21.11 8.97
N ILE A 69 22.62 21.78 7.90
CA ILE A 69 22.28 21.46 6.51
C ILE A 69 23.56 21.24 5.72
N SER A 70 23.57 20.21 4.88
CA SER A 70 24.57 20.02 3.82
C SER A 70 23.98 20.56 2.52
N ILE A 71 24.77 21.31 1.75
CA ILE A 71 24.30 21.90 0.49
C ILE A 71 25.32 21.60 -0.59
N GLY A 72 24.86 20.98 -1.69
CA GLY A 72 25.58 20.86 -2.94
C GLY A 72 24.99 21.77 -3.99
N ALA A 73 25.81 22.42 -4.81
CA ALA A 73 25.32 23.20 -5.94
C ALA A 73 26.23 23.09 -7.17
N HIS A 74 25.61 23.09 -8.34
CA HIS A 74 26.27 23.00 -9.63
C HIS A 74 25.59 23.95 -10.62
N SER A 75 26.33 24.36 -11.64
CA SER A 75 25.85 25.20 -12.74
C SER A 75 26.19 24.51 -14.05
N GLY A 76 25.17 24.13 -14.80
CA GLY A 76 25.27 23.39 -16.05
C GLY A 76 23.92 23.29 -16.77
N ALA A 77 23.81 22.36 -17.69
CA ALA A 77 22.60 22.04 -18.44
C ALA A 77 21.79 20.94 -17.74
N PHE A 78 20.60 21.29 -17.25
CA PHE A 78 19.68 20.35 -16.62
C PHE A 78 18.55 19.97 -17.57
N HIS A 79 18.23 18.68 -17.65
CA HIS A 79 17.10 18.19 -18.45
C HIS A 79 15.89 17.95 -17.55
N LEU A 80 14.74 18.51 -17.92
CA LEU A 80 13.48 18.41 -17.21
C LEU A 80 12.48 17.64 -18.08
N PHE A 81 12.10 16.44 -17.63
CA PHE A 81 11.18 15.55 -18.32
C PHE A 81 9.83 15.55 -17.62
N LEU A 82 8.76 15.87 -18.34
CA LEU A 82 7.39 15.77 -17.82
C LEU A 82 6.74 14.50 -18.39
N VAL A 83 6.58 13.48 -17.55
CA VAL A 83 6.27 12.10 -17.96
C VAL A 83 5.11 11.50 -17.15
N GLY A 84 4.53 10.39 -17.61
CA GLY A 84 3.39 9.71 -16.98
C GLY A 84 2.04 10.19 -17.51
N ASP A 85 1.12 9.28 -17.80
CA ASP A 85 -0.18 9.59 -18.41
C ASP A 85 -1.32 9.76 -17.40
N ARG A 86 -1.31 8.97 -16.30
CA ARG A 86 -2.37 9.02 -15.28
C ARG A 86 -2.28 10.31 -14.49
N TYR A 87 -1.06 10.65 -14.08
CA TYR A 87 -0.70 11.94 -13.52
C TYR A 87 0.74 12.26 -13.89
N ARG A 88 1.00 13.52 -14.25
CA ARG A 88 2.29 13.99 -14.75
C ARG A 88 3.28 14.12 -13.60
N GLN A 89 4.48 13.61 -13.80
CA GLN A 89 5.61 13.71 -12.87
C GLN A 89 6.77 14.40 -13.57
N LEU A 90 7.38 15.37 -12.88
CA LEU A 90 8.62 15.98 -13.33
C LEU A 90 9.77 15.05 -12.95
N VAL A 91 10.67 14.72 -13.86
CA VAL A 91 11.94 14.03 -13.60
C VAL A 91 13.08 14.96 -14.03
N VAL A 92 14.08 15.13 -13.17
CA VAL A 92 15.27 15.96 -13.46
C VAL A 92 16.45 15.02 -13.64
N GLY A 93 17.20 15.16 -14.73
CA GLY A 93 18.28 14.25 -15.06
C GLY A 93 19.38 14.87 -15.92
N GLY A 94 20.30 14.02 -16.37
CA GLY A 94 21.46 14.37 -17.16
C GLY A 94 22.75 14.55 -16.35
N PRO A 95 23.93 14.58 -17.01
CA PRO A 95 25.23 14.57 -16.33
C PRO A 95 25.43 15.69 -15.31
N ASP A 96 24.94 16.90 -15.59
CA ASP A 96 25.06 18.04 -14.67
C ASP A 96 24.15 17.88 -13.44
N THR A 97 23.04 17.15 -13.55
CA THR A 97 22.24 16.71 -12.40
C THR A 97 23.06 15.78 -11.51
N THR A 98 23.78 14.83 -12.11
CA THR A 98 24.69 13.92 -11.39
C THR A 98 25.79 14.68 -10.65
N VAL A 99 26.39 15.71 -11.27
CA VAL A 99 27.38 16.57 -10.60
C VAL A 99 26.76 17.33 -9.42
N ALA A 100 25.54 17.86 -9.57
CA ALA A 100 24.82 18.53 -8.48
C ALA A 100 24.59 17.59 -7.28
N MET A 101 24.12 16.37 -7.54
CA MET A 101 23.85 15.36 -6.50
C MET A 101 25.14 14.91 -5.81
N ASN A 102 26.20 14.67 -6.57
CA ASN A 102 27.51 14.31 -6.01
C ASN A 102 28.09 15.44 -5.13
N SER A 103 27.88 16.70 -5.52
CA SER A 103 28.29 17.86 -4.72
C SER A 103 27.56 17.90 -3.37
N GLU A 104 26.29 17.52 -3.33
CA GLU A 104 25.51 17.43 -2.07
C GLU A 104 26.02 16.28 -1.21
N THR A 105 26.22 15.10 -1.80
CA THR A 105 26.75 13.93 -1.10
C THR A 105 28.14 14.18 -0.52
N ALA A 106 28.97 14.99 -1.19
CA ALA A 106 30.29 15.38 -0.72
C ALA A 106 30.25 16.39 0.45
N ALA A 107 29.14 17.12 0.62
CA ALA A 107 29.02 18.17 1.63
C ALA A 107 28.80 17.61 3.04
N GLU A 108 29.69 17.95 3.97
CA GLU A 108 29.47 17.65 5.38
C GLU A 108 28.49 18.65 6.02
N ALA A 109 27.91 18.27 7.16
CA ALA A 109 26.92 19.06 7.87
C ALA A 109 27.40 20.51 8.16
N GLY A 110 26.76 21.48 7.49
CA GLY A 110 27.07 22.92 7.58
C GLY A 110 27.98 23.45 6.46
N GLN A 111 28.42 22.61 5.54
CA GLN A 111 29.21 22.99 4.37
C GLN A 111 28.30 23.31 3.17
N ILE A 112 28.85 24.09 2.25
CA ILE A 112 28.27 24.39 0.94
C ILE A 112 29.34 24.01 -0.08
N VAL A 113 29.17 22.86 -0.72
CA VAL A 113 30.09 22.33 -1.72
C VAL A 113 29.58 22.70 -3.10
N VAL A 114 30.48 23.13 -3.98
CA VAL A 114 30.16 23.51 -5.35
C VAL A 114 31.10 22.85 -6.33
N SER A 115 30.61 22.58 -7.54
CA SER A 115 31.47 22.08 -8.62
C SER A 115 32.48 23.13 -9.09
N LYS A 116 33.45 22.71 -9.90
CA LYS A 116 34.47 23.60 -10.50
C LYS A 116 33.83 24.66 -11.41
N GLU A 117 32.84 24.25 -12.18
CA GLU A 117 32.07 25.08 -13.11
C GLU A 117 31.35 26.20 -12.35
N MET A 118 30.64 25.86 -11.26
CA MET A 118 29.97 26.86 -10.44
C MET A 118 30.97 27.76 -9.71
N ALA A 119 32.08 27.20 -9.19
CA ALA A 119 33.12 28.00 -8.54
C ALA A 119 33.73 29.07 -9.47
N ALA A 120 33.89 28.75 -10.76
CA ALA A 120 34.37 29.71 -11.75
C ALA A 120 33.43 30.92 -11.88
N LEU A 121 32.11 30.71 -11.79
CA LEU A 121 31.09 31.78 -11.85
C LEU A 121 31.02 32.64 -10.58
N LEU A 122 31.36 32.07 -9.41
CA LEU A 122 31.42 32.81 -8.15
C LEU A 122 32.62 33.77 -8.08
N GLY A 123 33.64 33.55 -8.90
CA GLY A 123 34.85 34.35 -8.99
C GLY A 123 35.89 34.06 -7.90
N PRO A 124 37.12 34.62 -8.04
CA PRO A 124 38.25 34.31 -7.17
C PRO A 124 37.99 34.61 -5.70
N GLY A 125 38.43 33.71 -4.81
CA GLY A 125 38.31 33.86 -3.35
C GLY A 125 36.94 33.47 -2.76
N SER A 126 35.94 33.20 -3.60
CA SER A 126 34.61 32.76 -3.16
C SER A 126 34.57 31.32 -2.65
N THR A 127 35.54 30.50 -3.05
CA THR A 127 35.66 29.09 -2.63
C THR A 127 37.07 28.78 -2.13
N LYS A 128 37.19 27.69 -1.38
CA LYS A 128 38.47 27.09 -0.98
C LYS A 128 38.43 25.58 -1.20
N PRO A 129 39.54 24.95 -1.61
CA PRO A 129 39.61 23.50 -1.72
C PRO A 129 39.63 22.82 -0.34
N ARG A 130 38.98 21.66 -0.24
CA ARG A 130 39.16 20.65 0.83
C ARG A 130 40.28 19.68 0.42
N GLU A 131 40.73 18.86 1.36
CA GLU A 131 41.82 17.89 1.16
C GLU A 131 41.53 16.86 0.05
N ASP A 132 40.26 16.53 -0.18
CA ASP A 132 39.79 15.63 -1.24
C ASP A 132 39.55 16.33 -2.59
N GLY A 133 39.82 17.64 -2.68
CA GLY A 133 39.68 18.43 -3.91
C GLY A 133 38.32 19.09 -4.11
N GLU A 134 37.35 18.85 -3.24
CA GLU A 134 36.04 19.49 -3.28
C GLU A 134 36.13 20.99 -2.94
N LEU A 135 35.29 21.82 -3.57
CA LEU A 135 35.32 23.28 -3.39
C LEU A 135 34.22 23.74 -2.45
N VAL A 136 34.60 24.38 -1.34
CA VAL A 136 33.65 24.87 -0.32
C VAL A 136 33.52 26.38 -0.38
N VAL A 137 32.29 26.89 -0.39
CA VAL A 137 31.99 28.34 -0.37
C VAL A 137 32.43 28.98 0.96
N THR A 138 33.17 30.10 0.87
CA THR A 138 33.77 30.79 2.02
C THR A 138 32.92 31.95 2.57
N TRP A 139 31.80 32.26 1.90
CA TRP A 139 30.95 33.40 2.21
C TRP A 139 30.29 33.31 3.61
N ARG A 140 30.24 34.44 4.31
CA ARG A 140 29.60 34.59 5.64
C ARG A 140 28.20 35.18 5.58
N LYS A 141 27.86 35.90 4.50
CA LYS A 141 26.55 36.49 4.20
C LYS A 141 26.30 36.42 2.70
N GLY A 142 25.05 36.56 2.26
CA GLY A 142 24.72 36.70 0.85
C GLY A 142 25.55 37.82 0.21
N ALA A 143 26.10 37.55 -0.98
CA ALA A 143 27.02 38.45 -1.67
C ALA A 143 26.35 39.31 -2.75
N VAL A 144 25.08 39.01 -3.05
CA VAL A 144 24.26 39.73 -4.04
C VAL A 144 23.03 40.29 -3.36
N ASP A 145 22.41 41.33 -3.92
CA ASP A 145 21.16 41.87 -3.42
C ASP A 145 19.97 40.93 -3.72
N PRO A 146 18.95 40.90 -2.84
CA PRO A 146 17.73 40.14 -3.09
C PRO A 146 16.99 40.65 -4.32
N ILE A 147 16.29 39.75 -5.00
CA ILE A 147 15.39 40.05 -6.10
C ILE A 147 13.96 40.04 -5.54
N PRO A 148 13.05 40.93 -5.98
CA PRO A 148 11.65 40.84 -5.61
C PRO A 148 11.10 39.45 -5.87
N ALA A 149 10.50 38.83 -4.86
CA ALA A 149 9.86 37.53 -5.02
C ALA A 149 8.78 37.64 -6.11
N PRO A 150 8.73 36.71 -7.08
CA PRO A 150 7.67 36.70 -8.07
C PRO A 150 6.32 36.51 -7.37
N SER A 151 5.27 37.17 -7.87
CA SER A 151 3.91 36.93 -7.39
C SER A 151 3.53 35.47 -7.63
N SER A 152 3.00 34.79 -6.61
CA SER A 152 2.40 33.47 -6.79
C SER A 152 1.31 33.56 -7.85
N ARG A 153 1.37 32.67 -8.85
CA ARG A 153 0.30 32.54 -9.84
C ARG A 153 -0.72 31.55 -9.27
N PRO A 154 -2.02 31.88 -9.24
CA PRO A 154 -3.02 30.90 -8.86
C PRO A 154 -2.95 29.71 -9.82
N THR A 155 -2.84 28.52 -9.26
CA THR A 155 -2.79 27.27 -10.01
C THR A 155 -4.15 26.99 -10.63
N ASP A 156 -4.17 26.62 -11.91
CA ASP A 156 -5.36 26.08 -12.56
C ASP A 156 -5.75 24.74 -11.90
N ALA A 157 -7.01 24.61 -11.47
CA ALA A 157 -7.50 23.41 -10.80
C ALA A 157 -7.36 22.15 -11.68
N GLU A 158 -7.45 22.30 -13.00
CA GLU A 158 -7.23 21.17 -13.92
C GLU A 158 -5.75 20.78 -13.98
N ALA A 159 -4.84 21.75 -14.08
CA ALA A 159 -3.41 21.51 -14.00
C ALA A 159 -3.01 20.84 -12.67
N ALA A 160 -3.59 21.26 -11.54
CA ALA A 160 -3.35 20.66 -10.22
C ALA A 160 -3.77 19.18 -10.18
N ARG A 161 -4.97 18.85 -10.71
CA ARG A 161 -5.44 17.47 -10.81
C ARG A 161 -4.53 16.59 -11.67
N ARG A 162 -3.95 17.15 -12.74
CA ARG A 162 -3.07 16.40 -13.64
C ARG A 162 -1.71 16.04 -13.03
N VAL A 163 -1.25 16.72 -11.98
CA VAL A 163 0.06 16.46 -11.34
C VAL A 163 -0.07 15.80 -9.97
N THR A 164 -1.30 15.65 -9.47
CA THR A 164 -1.57 15.09 -8.13
C THR A 164 -2.09 13.66 -8.27
N PRO A 165 -1.43 12.66 -7.66
CA PRO A 165 -1.93 11.29 -7.62
C PRO A 165 -3.37 11.23 -7.05
N PRO A 166 -4.28 10.38 -7.58
CA PRO A 166 -5.68 10.35 -7.16
C PRO A 166 -5.89 10.16 -5.65
N ILE A 167 -5.13 9.27 -5.02
CA ILE A 167 -5.21 9.01 -3.57
C ILE A 167 -4.75 10.21 -2.72
N ILE A 168 -3.82 11.03 -3.23
CA ILE A 168 -3.43 12.27 -2.57
C ILE A 168 -4.49 13.34 -2.80
N ALA A 169 -5.03 13.43 -4.02
CA ALA A 169 -6.08 14.37 -4.35
C ALA A 169 -7.36 14.13 -3.55
N SER A 170 -7.76 12.87 -3.31
CA SER A 170 -8.95 12.53 -2.51
C SER A 170 -8.81 12.98 -1.06
N VAL A 171 -7.62 12.87 -0.50
CA VAL A 171 -7.32 13.32 0.86
C VAL A 171 -7.30 14.84 0.92
N LEU A 172 -6.59 15.50 -0.01
CA LEU A 172 -6.50 16.96 -0.04
C LEU A 172 -7.81 17.68 -0.41
N ALA A 173 -8.74 17.00 -1.09
CA ALA A 173 -10.07 17.55 -1.41
C ALA A 173 -10.86 17.96 -0.15
N HIS A 174 -10.52 17.38 0.99
CA HIS A 174 -11.16 17.63 2.29
C HIS A 174 -10.34 18.53 3.21
N GLY A 175 -9.27 19.13 2.70
CA GLY A 175 -8.28 19.88 3.47
C GLY A 175 -7.02 19.08 3.76
N ALA A 176 -5.97 19.76 4.23
CA ALA A 176 -4.74 19.08 4.62
C ALA A 176 -5.01 18.14 5.80
N PRO A 177 -4.60 16.86 5.73
CA PRO A 177 -4.81 15.92 6.82
C PRO A 177 -4.00 16.35 8.04
N ASP A 178 -4.56 16.13 9.24
CA ASP A 178 -3.82 16.36 10.47
C ASP A 178 -2.55 15.50 10.48
N PRO A 179 -1.44 15.97 11.08
CA PRO A 179 -0.25 15.17 11.22
C PRO A 179 -0.51 13.93 12.07
N VAL A 180 -0.12 12.75 11.58
CA VAL A 180 -0.40 11.46 12.21
C VAL A 180 0.87 10.65 12.44
N HIS A 181 0.90 9.93 13.56
CA HIS A 181 1.84 8.84 13.81
C HIS A 181 1.10 7.52 13.65
N ARG A 182 1.48 6.71 12.67
CA ARG A 182 0.89 5.40 12.46
C ARG A 182 1.89 4.42 11.84
N ILE A 183 1.53 3.16 11.79
CA ILE A 183 2.30 2.16 11.04
C ILE A 183 1.92 2.29 9.56
N ALA A 184 2.92 2.26 8.70
CA ALA A 184 2.75 2.29 7.26
C ALA A 184 3.83 1.44 6.59
N THR A 185 3.57 1.02 5.35
CA THR A 185 4.55 0.37 4.51
C THR A 185 5.13 1.36 3.51
N MET A 186 6.44 1.51 3.57
CA MET A 186 7.22 2.46 2.79
C MET A 186 8.02 1.71 1.73
N ALA A 187 7.97 2.20 0.50
CA ALA A 187 8.75 1.65 -0.59
C ALA A 187 9.50 2.73 -1.36
N PHE A 188 10.71 2.36 -1.80
CA PHE A 188 11.46 3.12 -2.78
C PHE A 188 11.74 2.25 -4.00
N PHE A 189 11.54 2.82 -5.19
CA PHE A 189 11.85 2.20 -6.48
C PHE A 189 12.88 3.06 -7.20
N LYS A 190 14.12 2.59 -7.33
CA LYS A 190 15.19 3.35 -7.97
C LYS A 190 15.48 2.86 -9.37
N PHE A 191 15.48 3.77 -10.34
CA PHE A 191 16.06 3.54 -11.66
C PHE A 191 17.41 4.23 -11.78
N LYS A 192 18.28 3.70 -12.65
CA LYS A 192 19.62 4.24 -12.94
C LYS A 192 19.87 4.24 -14.45
N GLY A 193 20.99 4.84 -14.86
CA GLY A 193 21.49 4.78 -16.23
C GLY A 193 20.95 5.88 -17.13
N THR A 194 20.30 6.90 -16.55
CA THR A 194 19.71 8.02 -17.30
C THR A 194 20.76 8.79 -18.08
N ASP A 195 21.97 8.95 -17.56
CA ASP A 195 23.00 9.77 -18.22
C ASP A 195 23.52 9.07 -19.49
N GLN A 196 23.75 7.75 -19.40
CA GLN A 196 24.14 6.94 -20.55
C GLN A 196 23.01 6.88 -21.59
N ARG A 197 21.76 6.72 -21.15
CA ARG A 197 20.61 6.69 -22.05
C ARG A 197 20.41 8.04 -22.76
N LEU A 198 20.61 9.14 -22.04
CA LEU A 198 20.58 10.49 -22.62
C LEU A 198 21.68 10.69 -23.67
N GLU A 199 22.88 10.15 -23.42
CA GLU A 199 24.00 10.23 -24.36
C GLU A 199 23.74 9.42 -25.64
N VAL A 200 23.19 8.21 -25.50
CA VAL A 200 22.98 7.28 -26.63
C VAL A 200 21.71 7.61 -27.41
N ASP A 201 20.59 7.79 -26.72
CA ASP A 201 19.25 7.88 -27.32
C ASP A 201 18.71 9.32 -27.36
N GLY A 202 19.46 10.28 -26.79
CA GLY A 202 19.06 11.68 -26.72
C GLY A 202 17.92 11.97 -25.74
N PRO A 203 17.49 13.23 -25.63
CA PRO A 203 16.42 13.63 -24.71
C PRO A 203 15.09 12.94 -25.00
N ASP A 204 14.73 12.77 -26.27
CA ASP A 204 13.45 12.16 -26.66
C ASP A 204 13.43 10.65 -26.35
N GLY A 205 14.55 9.95 -26.55
CA GLY A 205 14.68 8.54 -26.20
C GLY A 205 14.57 8.30 -24.69
N LEU A 206 15.34 9.06 -23.89
CA LEU A 206 15.22 8.98 -22.42
C LEU A 206 13.81 9.38 -21.94
N ALA A 207 13.18 10.38 -22.56
CA ALA A 207 11.81 10.77 -22.23
C ALA A 207 10.83 9.61 -22.44
N ALA A 208 10.97 8.85 -23.54
CA ALA A 208 10.14 7.69 -23.83
C ALA A 208 10.33 6.58 -22.79
N ASP A 209 11.57 6.22 -22.44
CA ASP A 209 11.83 5.18 -21.43
C ASP A 209 11.34 5.57 -20.03
N LEU A 210 11.53 6.84 -19.64
CA LEU A 210 11.00 7.38 -18.38
C LEU A 210 9.47 7.35 -18.38
N HIS A 211 8.84 7.73 -19.50
CA HIS A 211 7.39 7.74 -19.65
C HIS A 211 6.78 6.35 -19.51
N GLU A 212 7.35 5.36 -20.21
CA GLU A 212 6.89 3.97 -20.14
C GLU A 212 7.13 3.36 -18.75
N THR A 213 8.32 3.56 -18.17
CA THR A 213 8.63 3.08 -16.81
C THR A 213 7.66 3.64 -15.77
N LEU A 214 7.36 4.94 -15.83
CA LEU A 214 6.41 5.56 -14.90
C LEU A 214 4.98 5.12 -15.17
N ASN A 215 4.56 4.91 -16.41
CA ASN A 215 3.23 4.40 -16.70
C ASN A 215 3.00 3.00 -16.13
N ILE A 216 4.00 2.11 -16.25
CA ILE A 216 3.97 0.77 -15.62
C ILE A 216 3.82 0.91 -14.11
N ALA A 217 4.65 1.75 -13.48
CA ALA A 217 4.58 1.99 -12.04
C ALA A 217 3.23 2.58 -11.60
N GLN A 218 2.72 3.58 -12.31
CA GLN A 218 1.45 4.23 -11.99
C GLN A 218 0.26 3.28 -12.14
N ALA A 219 0.27 2.39 -13.14
CA ALA A 219 -0.77 1.38 -13.30
C ALA A 219 -0.80 0.38 -12.13
N ALA A 220 0.37 -0.12 -11.71
CA ALA A 220 0.47 -1.01 -10.56
C ALA A 220 0.09 -0.30 -9.24
N PHE A 221 0.49 0.97 -9.08
CA PHE A 221 0.13 1.76 -7.91
C PHE A 221 -1.38 2.03 -7.83
N GLU A 222 -2.04 2.33 -8.96
CA GLU A 222 -3.49 2.51 -8.99
C GLU A 222 -4.24 1.20 -8.70
N ALA A 223 -3.74 0.06 -9.20
CA ALA A 223 -4.36 -1.25 -8.97
C ALA A 223 -4.31 -1.69 -7.49
N GLU A 224 -3.32 -1.24 -6.73
CA GLU A 224 -3.09 -1.64 -5.33
C GLU A 224 -3.26 -0.48 -4.34
N ASP A 225 -3.82 0.65 -4.78
CA ASP A 225 -3.95 1.93 -4.03
C ASP A 225 -2.66 2.39 -3.34
N ILE A 226 -1.52 2.23 -4.01
CA ILE A 226 -0.25 2.73 -3.53
C ILE A 226 -0.15 4.23 -3.80
N ALA A 227 0.10 5.00 -2.75
CA ALA A 227 0.35 6.43 -2.86
C ALA A 227 1.77 6.69 -3.33
N LEU A 228 1.95 7.08 -4.59
CA LEU A 228 3.19 7.72 -5.06
C LEU A 228 3.26 9.13 -4.47
N LEU A 229 4.16 9.36 -3.52
CA LEU A 229 4.27 10.66 -2.85
C LEU A 229 5.01 11.66 -3.72
N TYR A 230 6.16 11.26 -4.26
CA TYR A 230 6.91 12.03 -5.24
C TYR A 230 7.99 11.17 -5.90
N VAL A 231 8.45 11.62 -7.07
CA VAL A 231 9.69 11.13 -7.67
C VAL A 231 10.84 11.99 -7.18
N ASP A 232 11.85 11.42 -6.56
CA ASP A 232 13.06 12.12 -6.11
C ASP A 232 14.19 12.02 -7.15
N VAL A 233 15.10 13.00 -7.13
CA VAL A 233 16.28 13.04 -7.99
C VAL A 233 17.41 12.18 -7.42
N ASP A 234 18.23 11.57 -8.27
CA ASP A 234 19.44 10.89 -7.84
C ASP A 234 20.57 11.05 -8.86
N ALA A 235 21.79 10.76 -8.45
CA ALA A 235 22.93 10.66 -9.36
C ALA A 235 22.69 9.56 -10.40
N ASN A 236 22.74 9.92 -11.68
CA ASN A 236 22.52 9.04 -12.82
C ASN A 236 21.20 8.23 -12.71
N GLY A 237 20.12 8.86 -12.21
CA GLY A 237 18.84 8.19 -12.03
C GLY A 237 17.81 8.99 -11.24
N GLY A 238 16.85 8.27 -10.66
CA GLY A 238 15.80 8.82 -9.82
C GLY A 238 15.14 7.73 -8.97
N LYS A 239 14.28 8.15 -8.04
CA LYS A 239 13.60 7.25 -7.10
C LYS A 239 12.13 7.58 -7.03
N LEU A 240 11.25 6.60 -7.17
CA LEU A 240 9.84 6.75 -6.81
C LEU A 240 9.73 6.46 -5.31
N PHE A 241 9.13 7.37 -4.55
CA PHE A 241 8.87 7.20 -3.12
C PHE A 241 7.38 7.02 -2.89
N CYS A 242 7.00 5.86 -2.36
CA CYS A 242 5.62 5.45 -2.26
C CYS A 242 5.26 4.92 -0.86
N SER A 243 3.97 4.94 -0.55
CA SER A 243 3.44 4.37 0.68
C SER A 243 2.12 3.62 0.47
N SER A 244 1.90 2.61 1.30
CA SER A 244 0.59 2.05 1.65
C SER A 244 0.40 2.17 3.16
N GLY A 245 -0.84 2.19 3.64
CA GLY A 245 -1.19 2.50 5.02
C GLY A 245 -1.30 3.99 5.34
N VAL A 246 -0.77 4.85 4.47
CA VAL A 246 -0.84 6.32 4.53
C VAL A 246 -0.86 6.88 3.10
N PRO A 247 -1.70 7.89 2.79
CA PRO A 247 -2.60 8.63 3.69
C PRO A 247 -3.87 7.86 4.08
N LEU A 248 -4.18 6.77 3.39
CA LEU A 248 -5.31 5.89 3.69
C LEU A 248 -4.78 4.53 4.11
N THR A 249 -5.37 3.96 5.15
CA THR A 249 -5.08 2.60 5.61
C THR A 249 -6.01 1.59 4.92
N SER A 250 -5.45 0.45 4.51
CA SER A 250 -6.19 -0.67 3.93
C SER A 250 -5.95 -1.94 4.72
N GLU A 251 -6.79 -2.95 4.51
CA GLU A 251 -6.42 -4.31 4.92
C GLU A 251 -5.24 -4.78 4.04
N ASP A 252 -4.19 -5.35 4.66
CA ASP A 252 -3.01 -5.92 3.99
C ASP A 252 -2.16 -4.91 3.18
N ASP A 253 -1.86 -3.74 3.76
CA ASP A 253 -1.00 -2.71 3.14
C ASP A 253 0.37 -3.25 2.70
N GLU A 254 0.92 -4.24 3.40
CA GLU A 254 2.18 -4.90 3.05
C GLU A 254 2.03 -5.75 1.78
N GLY A 255 1.00 -6.60 1.72
CA GLY A 255 0.71 -7.42 0.54
C GLY A 255 0.43 -6.56 -0.68
N ARG A 256 -0.31 -5.45 -0.53
CA ARG A 256 -0.53 -4.45 -1.60
C ARG A 256 0.77 -3.92 -2.16
N MET A 257 1.69 -3.50 -1.28
CA MET A 257 2.99 -2.98 -1.72
C MET A 257 3.82 -4.07 -2.42
N LEU A 258 3.79 -5.31 -1.91
CA LEU A 258 4.51 -6.44 -2.51
C LEU A 258 3.95 -6.80 -3.89
N ARG A 259 2.63 -6.89 -4.06
CA ARG A 259 1.97 -7.13 -5.35
C ARG A 259 2.24 -6.03 -6.36
N ALA A 260 2.14 -4.75 -5.94
CA ALA A 260 2.47 -3.62 -6.80
C ALA A 260 3.94 -3.71 -7.26
N ALA A 261 4.87 -3.97 -6.35
CA ALA A 261 6.27 -4.11 -6.70
C ALA A 261 6.52 -5.29 -7.64
N ARG A 262 5.84 -6.42 -7.42
CA ARG A 262 5.97 -7.62 -8.25
C ARG A 262 5.46 -7.36 -9.67
N SER A 263 4.25 -6.82 -9.79
CA SER A 263 3.64 -6.39 -11.06
C SER A 263 4.55 -5.45 -11.86
N ILE A 264 5.18 -4.47 -11.19
CA ILE A 264 6.10 -3.54 -11.85
C ILE A 264 7.32 -4.27 -12.41
N ILE A 265 7.97 -5.12 -11.61
CA ILE A 265 9.19 -5.80 -12.06
C ILE A 265 8.89 -6.85 -13.12
N ASP A 266 7.77 -7.56 -13.02
CA ASP A 266 7.37 -8.61 -13.99
C ASP A 266 6.98 -8.01 -15.34
N SER A 267 6.52 -6.76 -15.34
CA SER A 267 6.30 -5.98 -16.58
C SER A 267 7.60 -5.59 -17.29
N ASN A 268 8.76 -5.81 -16.66
CA ASN A 268 10.10 -5.56 -17.20
C ASN A 268 10.26 -4.15 -17.82
N PRO A 269 10.19 -3.08 -17.01
CA PRO A 269 10.18 -1.70 -17.51
C PRO A 269 11.50 -1.35 -18.23
N PRO A 270 11.48 -0.40 -19.19
CA PRO A 270 12.68 0.01 -19.93
C PRO A 270 13.84 0.45 -19.03
N LEU A 271 13.53 1.07 -17.89
CA LEU A 271 14.50 1.35 -16.83
C LEU A 271 14.27 0.37 -15.67
N PRO A 272 15.12 -0.66 -15.50
CA PRO A 272 14.97 -1.62 -14.42
C PRO A 272 15.03 -0.96 -13.04
N LEU A 273 14.08 -1.33 -12.18
CA LEU A 273 13.93 -0.74 -10.85
C LEU A 273 14.59 -1.61 -9.78
N GLN A 274 15.26 -0.96 -8.83
CA GLN A 274 15.75 -1.55 -7.58
C GLN A 274 14.73 -1.21 -6.49
N VAL A 275 14.19 -2.20 -5.77
CA VAL A 275 13.08 -1.96 -4.84
C VAL A 275 13.49 -2.27 -3.40
N GLY A 276 13.16 -1.37 -2.48
CA GLY A 276 13.32 -1.57 -1.05
C GLY A 276 12.05 -1.26 -0.28
N ILE A 277 11.56 -2.22 0.48
CA ILE A 277 10.28 -2.15 1.19
C ILE A 277 10.49 -2.37 2.69
N HIS A 278 9.86 -1.53 3.51
CA HIS A 278 9.84 -1.70 4.96
C HIS A 278 8.55 -1.18 5.57
N ARG A 279 8.09 -1.87 6.62
CA ARG A 279 6.94 -1.51 7.44
C ARG A 279 7.38 -1.02 8.81
N GLY A 280 6.70 -0.01 9.34
CA GLY A 280 6.86 0.42 10.73
C GLY A 280 6.27 1.80 10.99
N HIS A 281 6.55 2.36 12.17
CA HIS A 281 6.05 3.67 12.55
C HIS A 281 6.62 4.81 11.71
N VAL A 282 5.71 5.62 11.18
CA VAL A 282 6.03 6.83 10.43
C VAL A 282 5.25 8.01 10.98
N PHE A 283 5.78 9.21 10.71
CA PHE A 283 5.08 10.48 10.85
C PHE A 283 4.68 10.96 9.46
N ALA A 284 3.41 11.22 9.24
CA ALA A 284 2.90 11.75 7.99
C ALA A 284 2.19 13.08 8.21
N GLY A 285 2.38 14.03 7.30
CA GLY A 285 1.73 15.32 7.37
C GLY A 285 2.24 16.30 6.32
N GLU A 286 1.69 17.51 6.35
CA GLU A 286 2.06 18.58 5.44
C GLU A 286 3.40 19.22 5.83
N LEU A 287 4.28 19.40 4.85
CA LEU A 287 5.58 20.03 4.96
C LEU A 287 5.68 21.21 4.00
N GLY A 288 5.90 22.41 4.51
CA GLY A 288 6.12 23.60 3.69
C GLY A 288 5.59 24.89 4.32
N ALA A 289 5.34 25.88 3.46
CA ALA A 289 4.64 27.12 3.77
C ALA A 289 3.21 27.08 3.23
N GLU A 290 2.35 28.01 3.66
CA GLU A 290 0.92 28.06 3.29
C GLU A 290 0.69 28.13 1.76
N ASP A 291 1.62 28.72 1.02
CA ASP A 291 1.58 28.84 -0.44
C ASP A 291 2.39 27.77 -1.19
N GLN A 292 3.21 26.99 -0.50
CA GLN A 292 4.05 25.92 -1.06
C GLN A 292 4.30 24.80 -0.04
N ALA A 293 3.52 23.73 -0.15
CA ALA A 293 3.65 22.56 0.72
C ALA A 293 3.45 21.24 -0.02
N VAL A 294 3.91 20.16 0.62
CA VAL A 294 3.78 18.78 0.14
C VAL A 294 3.31 17.88 1.28
N PHE A 295 2.50 16.88 0.96
CA PHE A 295 2.24 15.77 1.87
C PHE A 295 3.46 14.84 1.90
N SER A 296 4.10 14.71 3.06
CA SER A 296 5.35 13.95 3.20
C SER A 296 5.31 13.01 4.38
N ILE A 297 6.12 11.94 4.29
CA ILE A 297 6.25 10.91 5.31
C ILE A 297 7.70 10.84 5.77
N MET A 298 7.90 10.83 7.08
CA MET A 298 9.21 10.84 7.72
C MET A 298 9.29 9.77 8.79
N GLY A 299 10.48 9.23 9.00
CA GLY A 299 10.73 8.27 10.08
C GLY A 299 11.94 7.39 9.82
N ASP A 300 12.32 6.63 10.84
CA ASP A 300 13.38 5.63 10.71
C ASP A 300 12.99 4.52 9.71
N THR A 301 11.70 4.17 9.63
CA THR A 301 11.17 3.22 8.65
C THR A 301 11.42 3.70 7.21
N VAL A 302 11.13 4.97 6.91
CA VAL A 302 11.41 5.59 5.59
C VAL A 302 12.89 5.49 5.25
N ASN A 303 13.76 5.93 6.17
CA ASN A 303 15.21 5.89 5.97
C ASN A 303 15.75 4.47 5.79
N THR A 304 15.16 3.49 6.47
CA THR A 304 15.57 2.09 6.37
C THR A 304 15.09 1.47 5.06
N ALA A 305 13.87 1.76 4.59
CA ALA A 305 13.39 1.34 3.26
C ALA A 305 14.31 1.84 2.14
N ALA A 306 14.70 3.12 2.19
CA ALA A 306 15.64 3.71 1.22
C ALA A 306 17.01 2.99 1.22
N ARG A 307 17.48 2.51 2.37
CA ARG A 307 18.75 1.77 2.47
C ARG A 307 18.62 0.34 2.00
N ILE A 308 17.50 -0.32 2.30
CA ILE A 308 17.18 -1.65 1.77
C ILE A 308 17.19 -1.62 0.25
N MET A 309 16.58 -0.61 -0.36
CA MET A 309 16.57 -0.42 -1.82
C MET A 309 17.97 -0.39 -2.43
N VAL A 310 18.93 0.26 -1.77
CA VAL A 310 20.32 0.35 -2.27
C VAL A 310 21.02 -1.00 -2.30
N THR A 311 20.58 -1.97 -1.48
CA THR A 311 21.12 -3.34 -1.48
C THR A 311 20.58 -4.22 -2.60
N ALA A 312 19.49 -3.81 -3.25
CA ALA A 312 18.86 -4.56 -4.33
C ALA A 312 19.58 -4.35 -5.67
N GLY A 313 19.67 -5.42 -6.48
CA GLY A 313 20.05 -5.35 -7.88
C GLY A 313 18.94 -4.74 -8.76
N PRO A 314 19.23 -4.40 -10.03
CA PRO A 314 18.19 -4.02 -10.99
C PRO A 314 17.20 -5.19 -11.19
N GLY A 315 15.90 -4.92 -11.13
CA GLY A 315 14.87 -5.96 -11.23
C GLY A 315 14.66 -6.76 -9.95
N VAL A 316 15.20 -6.33 -8.81
CA VAL A 316 15.16 -7.08 -7.55
C VAL A 316 14.35 -6.34 -6.50
N ILE A 317 13.49 -7.09 -5.81
CA ILE A 317 12.72 -6.60 -4.66
C ILE A 317 13.37 -7.09 -3.38
N HIS A 318 13.80 -6.15 -2.54
CA HIS A 318 14.27 -6.41 -1.19
C HIS A 318 13.26 -5.90 -0.17
N ALA A 319 12.85 -6.75 0.77
CA ALA A 319 11.92 -6.41 1.83
C ALA A 319 12.51 -6.70 3.22
N HIS A 320 12.14 -5.88 4.20
CA HIS A 320 12.39 -6.18 5.61
C HIS A 320 11.50 -7.35 6.09
N PRO A 321 11.97 -8.22 7.02
CA PRO A 321 11.19 -9.36 7.55
C PRO A 321 9.77 -8.98 8.00
N ALA A 322 9.63 -7.89 8.75
CA ALA A 322 8.34 -7.37 9.21
C ALA A 322 7.27 -7.15 8.10
N VAL A 323 7.68 -6.91 6.86
CA VAL A 323 6.76 -6.78 5.71
C VAL A 323 6.18 -8.15 5.36
N LEU A 324 7.04 -9.17 5.27
CA LEU A 324 6.67 -10.55 4.93
C LEU A 324 5.90 -11.24 6.07
N GLU A 325 6.21 -10.89 7.32
CA GLU A 325 5.52 -11.40 8.49
C GLU A 325 4.07 -10.89 8.56
N SER A 326 3.84 -9.63 8.16
CA SER A 326 2.52 -8.99 8.22
C SER A 326 1.68 -9.21 6.96
N ALA A 327 2.30 -9.50 5.82
CA ALA A 327 1.58 -9.78 4.58
C ALA A 327 0.70 -11.03 4.72
N ARG A 328 -0.52 -10.97 4.15
CA ARG A 328 -1.47 -12.09 4.15
C ARG A 328 -1.12 -13.21 3.17
N VAL A 329 -0.12 -13.01 2.34
CA VAL A 329 0.27 -13.92 1.27
C VAL A 329 1.73 -14.32 1.44
N ARG A 330 2.05 -15.57 1.10
CA ARG A 330 3.43 -16.08 1.12
C ARG A 330 4.12 -15.77 -0.20
N TYR A 331 5.40 -15.46 -0.11
CA TYR A 331 6.26 -15.24 -1.26
C TYR A 331 7.46 -16.20 -1.20
N ASP A 332 7.98 -16.57 -2.37
CA ASP A 332 9.28 -17.18 -2.47
C ASP A 332 10.31 -16.16 -1.97
N THR A 333 11.06 -16.54 -0.94
CA THR A 333 11.95 -15.60 -0.26
C THR A 333 13.31 -16.20 -0.03
N GLN A 334 14.34 -15.43 -0.36
CA GLN A 334 15.72 -15.77 -0.07
C GLN A 334 16.30 -14.73 0.88
N GLN A 335 16.82 -15.17 2.02
CA GLN A 335 17.50 -14.27 2.95
C GLN A 335 18.76 -13.69 2.31
N GLU A 336 18.89 -12.37 2.38
CA GLU A 336 20.02 -11.57 1.91
C GLU A 336 20.59 -10.72 3.06
N GLY A 337 21.91 -10.51 3.05
CA GLY A 337 22.62 -9.84 4.14
C GLY A 337 23.12 -10.79 5.24
N PRO A 338 23.39 -10.29 6.47
CA PRO A 338 22.94 -9.02 7.02
C PRO A 338 23.73 -7.80 6.53
N PHE A 339 23.05 -6.66 6.38
CA PHE A 339 23.64 -5.40 5.95
C PHE A 339 23.79 -4.41 7.11
N THR A 340 24.90 -3.67 7.14
CA THR A 340 25.08 -2.59 8.13
C THR A 340 24.54 -1.28 7.56
N PHE A 341 23.55 -0.69 8.23
CA PHE A 341 22.94 0.57 7.84
C PHE A 341 23.34 1.70 8.79
N LYS A 342 23.62 2.89 8.24
CA LYS A 342 23.98 4.08 9.01
C LYS A 342 22.90 4.39 10.07
N GLY A 343 23.26 4.46 11.34
CA GLY A 343 22.29 4.76 12.40
C GLY A 343 21.47 3.57 12.90
N LYS A 344 21.71 2.35 12.38
CA LYS A 344 21.25 1.10 13.00
C LYS A 344 22.37 0.51 13.84
N ALA A 345 22.05 0.16 15.08
CA ALA A 345 23.03 -0.43 16.00
C ALA A 345 23.39 -1.87 15.62
N LEU A 346 22.43 -2.61 15.07
CA LEU A 346 22.59 -4.00 14.65
C LEU A 346 22.50 -4.11 13.12
N PRO A 347 23.29 -4.99 12.49
CA PRO A 347 23.08 -5.36 11.10
C PRO A 347 21.64 -5.82 10.85
N GLN A 348 21.06 -5.43 9.73
CA GLN A 348 19.67 -5.71 9.37
C GLN A 348 19.63 -6.85 8.35
N VAL A 349 18.77 -7.83 8.60
CA VAL A 349 18.47 -8.90 7.64
C VAL A 349 17.46 -8.37 6.63
N VAL A 350 17.63 -8.73 5.37
CA VAL A 350 16.75 -8.36 4.26
C VAL A 350 16.39 -9.63 3.51
N TYR A 351 15.23 -9.68 2.86
CA TYR A 351 14.84 -10.81 2.03
C TYR A 351 14.65 -10.35 0.59
N ARG A 352 15.23 -11.11 -0.35
CA ARG A 352 14.80 -11.04 -1.75
C ARG A 352 13.43 -11.67 -1.86
N VAL A 353 12.50 -10.96 -2.50
CA VAL A 353 11.13 -11.41 -2.74
C VAL A 353 10.98 -11.85 -4.20
N GLY A 354 10.64 -13.12 -4.39
CA GLY A 354 10.32 -13.76 -5.67
C GLY A 354 8.82 -13.83 -5.91
N ASP A 355 8.36 -14.97 -6.45
CA ASP A 355 6.97 -15.17 -6.85
C ASP A 355 6.04 -15.35 -5.66
N GLU A 356 4.76 -15.03 -5.90
CA GLU A 356 3.69 -15.30 -4.95
C GLU A 356 3.42 -16.82 -4.86
N LEU A 357 3.43 -17.37 -3.65
CA LEU A 357 3.22 -18.80 -3.38
C LEU A 357 1.78 -19.14 -2.94
N GLY A 358 0.91 -18.12 -2.81
CA GLY A 358 -0.47 -18.24 -2.36
C GLY A 358 -0.67 -17.74 -0.92
N PRO A 359 -1.91 -17.80 -0.41
CA PRO A 359 -2.25 -17.22 0.88
C PRO A 359 -1.38 -17.81 1.99
N LYS A 360 -1.01 -16.95 2.93
CA LYS A 360 -0.55 -17.40 4.23
C LYS A 360 -1.77 -17.99 4.90
N GLU A 361 -1.65 -19.23 5.37
CA GLU A 361 -2.62 -19.70 6.37
C GLU A 361 -2.65 -18.60 7.43
N ALA A 362 -3.81 -17.99 7.64
CA ALA A 362 -3.98 -17.02 8.72
C ALA A 362 -3.30 -17.64 9.93
N ALA A 363 -2.53 -16.88 10.71
CA ALA A 363 -2.11 -17.38 12.00
C ALA A 363 -3.40 -17.57 12.80
N ASP A 364 -3.99 -18.75 12.66
CA ASP A 364 -5.41 -18.98 12.82
C ASP A 364 -5.62 -19.26 14.29
N GLY A 365 -5.34 -18.25 15.13
CA GLY A 365 -5.24 -18.37 16.58
C GLY A 365 -4.75 -19.75 17.00
N HIS A 366 -3.64 -20.27 16.45
CA HIS A 366 -3.26 -21.69 16.49
C HIS A 366 -3.03 -22.27 17.91
N GLY A 367 -3.36 -21.53 18.97
CA GLY A 367 -3.50 -22.01 20.34
C GLY A 367 -4.90 -21.91 20.96
N LEU A 368 -5.85 -21.18 20.36
CA LEU A 368 -7.24 -21.11 20.84
C LEU A 368 -7.98 -22.39 20.46
N GLN A 369 -8.52 -23.06 21.46
CA GLN A 369 -9.39 -24.21 21.24
C GLN A 369 -10.69 -23.77 20.53
N PHE A 370 -11.26 -24.64 19.69
CA PHE A 370 -12.50 -24.34 18.99
C PHE A 370 -13.71 -24.68 19.86
N HIS A 371 -14.30 -23.69 20.54
CA HIS A 371 -15.45 -23.83 21.45
C HIS A 371 -16.60 -22.88 21.14
N GLY A 372 -17.82 -23.27 21.50
CA GLY A 372 -19.02 -22.43 21.45
C GLY A 372 -19.60 -22.29 20.05
N ARG A 373 -19.28 -23.22 19.15
CA ARG A 373 -19.71 -23.28 17.74
C ARG A 373 -20.19 -24.67 17.32
N GLU A 374 -20.62 -25.47 18.29
CA GLU A 374 -20.93 -26.89 18.07
C GLU A 374 -22.14 -27.07 17.15
N ALA A 375 -23.13 -26.17 17.23
CA ALA A 375 -24.32 -26.21 16.39
C ALA A 375 -24.00 -25.83 14.93
N GLU A 376 -23.27 -24.74 14.72
CA GLU A 376 -22.86 -24.27 13.40
C GLU A 376 -21.91 -25.28 12.72
N LEU A 377 -20.97 -25.87 13.49
CA LEU A 377 -20.07 -26.90 13.00
C LEU A 377 -20.81 -28.17 12.58
N ALA A 378 -21.78 -28.63 13.40
CA ALA A 378 -22.60 -29.79 13.07
C ALA A 378 -23.43 -29.55 11.80
N ALA A 379 -24.01 -28.35 11.65
CA ALA A 379 -24.79 -28.00 10.47
C ALA A 379 -23.92 -28.01 9.19
N LEU A 380 -22.73 -27.42 9.22
CA LEU A 380 -21.84 -27.39 8.05
C LEU A 380 -21.33 -28.79 7.69
N ARG A 381 -20.96 -29.62 8.68
CA ARG A 381 -20.53 -31.02 8.46
C ARG A 381 -21.64 -31.87 7.83
N GLU A 382 -22.89 -31.71 8.24
CA GLU A 382 -24.03 -32.41 7.64
C GLU A 382 -24.14 -32.12 6.13
N ARG A 383 -23.84 -30.89 5.68
CA ARG A 383 -23.88 -30.53 4.25
C ARG A 383 -22.68 -31.10 3.49
N ILE A 384 -21.51 -31.13 4.11
CA ILE A 384 -20.32 -31.79 3.53
C ILE A 384 -20.59 -33.28 3.33
N GLU A 385 -21.17 -33.97 4.32
CA GLU A 385 -21.56 -35.39 4.21
C GLU A 385 -22.62 -35.61 3.11
N ALA A 386 -23.64 -34.75 3.02
CA ALA A 386 -24.66 -34.83 1.98
C ALA A 386 -24.07 -34.72 0.57
N VAL A 387 -23.03 -33.91 0.40
CA VAL A 387 -22.33 -33.72 -0.88
C VAL A 387 -21.55 -34.96 -1.28
N VAL A 388 -20.92 -35.63 -0.32
CA VAL A 388 -20.28 -36.95 -0.53
C VAL A 388 -21.31 -38.00 -0.93
N ASP A 389 -22.53 -37.94 -0.38
CA ASP A 389 -23.68 -38.79 -0.76
C ASP A 389 -24.30 -38.43 -2.12
N GLY A 390 -23.79 -37.42 -2.81
CA GLY A 390 -24.26 -37.03 -4.15
C GLY A 390 -25.28 -35.89 -4.16
N ARG A 391 -25.60 -35.27 -3.01
CA ARG A 391 -26.57 -34.18 -2.88
C ARG A 391 -25.84 -32.85 -2.71
N GLY A 392 -25.84 -32.00 -3.73
CA GLY A 392 -25.26 -30.66 -3.63
C GLY A 392 -26.03 -29.74 -2.69
N ALA A 393 -25.37 -28.67 -2.24
CA ALA A 393 -25.94 -27.66 -1.36
C ALA A 393 -25.22 -26.31 -1.50
N VAL A 394 -25.88 -25.27 -1.01
CA VAL A 394 -25.28 -23.94 -0.84
C VAL A 394 -25.42 -23.55 0.63
N VAL A 395 -24.34 -23.07 1.22
CA VAL A 395 -24.29 -22.57 2.60
C VAL A 395 -23.64 -21.21 2.60
N THR A 396 -24.28 -20.22 3.23
CA THR A 396 -23.70 -18.89 3.41
C THR A 396 -23.42 -18.64 4.89
N LEU A 397 -22.17 -18.38 5.25
CA LEU A 397 -21.76 -17.95 6.58
C LEU A 397 -21.72 -16.42 6.63
N VAL A 398 -22.57 -15.82 7.46
CA VAL A 398 -22.69 -14.35 7.56
C VAL A 398 -22.31 -13.90 8.97
N GLY A 399 -21.40 -12.95 9.09
CA GLY A 399 -21.08 -12.34 10.39
C GLY A 399 -19.92 -11.35 10.32
N ALA A 400 -19.73 -10.57 11.38
CA ALA A 400 -18.66 -9.56 11.45
C ALA A 400 -17.25 -10.16 11.32
N ALA A 401 -16.27 -9.30 11.02
CA ALA A 401 -14.86 -9.69 10.93
C ALA A 401 -14.34 -10.26 12.27
N GLY A 402 -13.46 -11.27 12.20
CA GLY A 402 -12.82 -11.85 13.38
C GLY A 402 -13.66 -12.84 14.20
N LEU A 403 -14.94 -13.09 13.84
CA LEU A 403 -15.81 -14.03 14.58
C LEU A 403 -15.51 -15.53 14.37
N GLY A 404 -14.47 -15.87 13.61
CA GLY A 404 -14.04 -17.26 13.39
C GLY A 404 -14.71 -17.99 12.22
N LYS A 405 -15.24 -17.27 11.22
CA LYS A 405 -15.93 -17.87 10.06
C LYS A 405 -15.02 -18.81 9.26
N SER A 406 -13.83 -18.35 8.88
CA SER A 406 -12.85 -19.17 8.14
C SER A 406 -12.41 -20.38 8.97
N ARG A 407 -12.18 -20.18 10.28
CA ARG A 407 -11.86 -21.29 11.19
C ARG A 407 -12.97 -22.34 11.27
N LEU A 408 -14.24 -21.93 11.31
CA LEU A 408 -15.39 -22.85 11.28
C LEU A 408 -15.39 -23.70 10.01
N VAL A 409 -15.06 -23.12 8.84
CA VAL A 409 -14.94 -23.88 7.59
C VAL A 409 -13.80 -24.90 7.67
N THR A 410 -12.62 -24.47 8.13
CA THR A 410 -11.46 -25.34 8.32
C THR A 410 -11.78 -26.54 9.25
N GLU A 411 -12.42 -26.28 10.39
CA GLU A 411 -12.83 -27.33 11.34
C GLU A 411 -13.90 -28.26 10.77
N ALA A 412 -14.78 -27.76 9.91
CA ALA A 412 -15.82 -28.57 9.28
C ALA A 412 -15.27 -29.50 8.19
N LEU A 413 -14.31 -29.02 7.39
CA LEU A 413 -13.66 -29.80 6.34
C LEU A 413 -12.82 -30.96 6.90
N GLY A 414 -12.13 -30.76 8.03
CA GLY A 414 -11.30 -31.80 8.65
C GLY A 414 -10.13 -32.23 7.75
N ALA A 415 -9.65 -33.48 7.88
CA ALA A 415 -8.49 -33.99 7.12
C ALA A 415 -8.84 -34.93 5.95
N ASP A 416 -10.08 -35.39 5.86
CA ASP A 416 -10.51 -36.46 4.94
C ASP A 416 -11.69 -35.96 4.09
N HIS A 417 -11.44 -34.90 3.33
CA HIS A 417 -12.46 -34.16 2.59
C HIS A 417 -12.41 -34.42 1.07
N PRO A 418 -13.55 -34.24 0.36
CA PRO A 418 -13.57 -34.17 -1.11
C PRO A 418 -12.66 -33.07 -1.65
N THR A 419 -12.48 -33.00 -2.98
CA THR A 419 -11.71 -31.93 -3.62
C THR A 419 -12.25 -30.57 -3.17
N VAL A 420 -11.38 -29.73 -2.61
CA VAL A 420 -11.73 -28.38 -2.15
C VAL A 420 -11.11 -27.34 -3.08
N LEU A 421 -11.91 -26.38 -3.51
CA LEU A 421 -11.51 -25.23 -4.29
C LEU A 421 -11.67 -23.97 -3.43
N HIS A 422 -10.54 -23.45 -2.94
CA HIS A 422 -10.53 -22.22 -2.16
C HIS A 422 -10.48 -21.01 -3.09
N MET A 423 -11.42 -20.09 -2.91
CA MET A 423 -11.52 -18.82 -3.61
C MET A 423 -11.54 -17.70 -2.58
N HIS A 424 -10.78 -16.63 -2.84
CA HIS A 424 -10.71 -15.48 -1.94
C HIS A 424 -11.02 -14.22 -2.74
N ALA A 425 -11.97 -13.42 -2.25
CA ALA A 425 -12.17 -12.07 -2.73
C ALA A 425 -11.34 -11.09 -1.91
N GLU A 426 -10.69 -10.16 -2.60
CA GLU A 426 -9.86 -9.12 -2.00
C GLU A 426 -10.60 -7.79 -2.07
N PRO A 427 -10.42 -6.86 -1.10
CA PRO A 427 -11.22 -5.64 -0.96
C PRO A 427 -11.25 -4.67 -2.15
N TYR A 428 -10.56 -4.96 -3.24
CA TYR A 428 -10.46 -4.12 -4.44
C TYR A 428 -10.40 -4.95 -5.74
N GLY A 429 -10.80 -6.23 -5.67
CA GLY A 429 -10.94 -7.10 -6.84
C GLY A 429 -12.03 -6.63 -7.82
N THR A 430 -12.93 -5.74 -7.38
CA THR A 430 -14.13 -5.30 -8.12
C THR A 430 -13.85 -4.71 -9.50
N SER A 431 -12.66 -4.16 -9.75
CA SER A 431 -12.30 -3.60 -11.07
C SER A 431 -11.69 -4.61 -12.04
N ASN A 432 -11.37 -5.83 -11.60
CA ASN A 432 -10.65 -6.81 -12.39
C ASN A 432 -11.48 -8.09 -12.56
N SER A 433 -12.13 -8.24 -13.72
CA SER A 433 -13.07 -9.32 -13.98
C SER A 433 -12.46 -10.71 -13.71
N TYR A 434 -13.24 -11.56 -13.04
CA TYR A 434 -12.92 -12.96 -12.75
C TYR A 434 -11.73 -13.17 -11.80
N ARG A 435 -11.29 -12.15 -11.06
CA ARG A 435 -10.09 -12.24 -10.19
C ARG A 435 -10.23 -13.34 -9.15
N VAL A 436 -11.41 -13.46 -8.53
CA VAL A 436 -11.70 -14.40 -7.42
C VAL A 436 -11.57 -15.87 -7.87
N VAL A 437 -11.95 -16.16 -9.11
CA VAL A 437 -12.03 -17.52 -9.64
C VAL A 437 -10.80 -17.94 -10.43
N ARG A 438 -9.99 -16.97 -10.89
CA ARG A 438 -8.88 -17.19 -11.83
C ARG A 438 -7.89 -18.24 -11.35
N ASP A 439 -7.20 -17.98 -10.26
CA ASP A 439 -6.11 -18.83 -9.76
C ASP A 439 -6.63 -20.19 -9.24
N PRO A 440 -7.79 -20.24 -8.54
CA PRO A 440 -8.40 -21.51 -8.16
C PRO A 440 -8.73 -22.38 -9.38
N LEU A 441 -9.37 -21.83 -10.42
CA LEU A 441 -9.69 -22.60 -11.63
C LEU A 441 -8.43 -23.01 -12.39
N ARG A 442 -7.39 -22.17 -12.45
CA ARG A 442 -6.08 -22.57 -13.00
C ARG A 442 -5.50 -23.76 -12.24
N GLY A 443 -5.62 -23.79 -10.91
CA GLY A 443 -5.22 -24.93 -10.09
C GLY A 443 -5.99 -26.19 -10.43
N LEU A 444 -7.32 -26.11 -10.49
CA LEU A 444 -8.19 -27.23 -10.83
C LEU A 444 -7.90 -27.79 -12.24
N PHE A 445 -7.57 -26.92 -13.20
CA PHE A 445 -7.22 -27.31 -14.57
C PHE A 445 -5.75 -27.71 -14.75
N GLY A 446 -4.94 -27.65 -13.70
CA GLY A 446 -3.52 -28.02 -13.73
C GLY A 446 -2.62 -27.03 -14.48
N LEU A 447 -2.96 -25.73 -14.42
CA LEU A 447 -2.29 -24.62 -15.12
C LEU A 447 -1.48 -23.70 -14.20
N SER A 448 -1.44 -23.98 -12.90
CA SER A 448 -0.79 -23.11 -11.90
C SER A 448 0.72 -22.95 -12.14
N GLY A 449 1.23 -21.73 -11.98
CA GLY A 449 2.65 -21.40 -12.11
C GLY A 449 3.21 -21.47 -13.54
N MET A 450 2.34 -21.61 -14.55
CA MET A 450 2.76 -21.64 -15.95
C MET A 450 2.74 -20.26 -16.58
N GLU A 451 3.74 -19.99 -17.42
CA GLU A 451 3.75 -18.81 -18.29
C GLU A 451 2.50 -18.76 -19.20
N PRO A 452 1.95 -17.57 -19.53
CA PRO A 452 0.66 -17.45 -20.22
C PRO A 452 0.57 -18.25 -21.53
N ALA A 453 1.62 -18.24 -22.35
CA ALA A 453 1.63 -19.00 -23.60
C ALA A 453 1.57 -20.52 -23.38
N VAL A 454 2.31 -21.02 -22.38
CA VAL A 454 2.33 -22.44 -22.01
C VAL A 454 1.00 -22.85 -21.39
N ALA A 455 0.42 -21.99 -20.55
CA ALA A 455 -0.90 -22.22 -19.95
C ALA A 455 -2.00 -22.29 -21.01
N VAL A 456 -1.95 -21.44 -22.05
CA VAL A 456 -2.88 -21.50 -23.19
C VAL A 456 -2.76 -22.84 -23.92
N GLU A 457 -1.55 -23.28 -24.25
CA GLU A 457 -1.33 -24.58 -24.92
C GLU A 457 -1.83 -25.75 -24.07
N ALA A 458 -1.55 -25.74 -22.76
CA ALA A 458 -2.01 -26.76 -21.83
C ALA A 458 -3.54 -26.78 -21.71
N LEU A 459 -4.18 -25.61 -21.62
CA LEU A 459 -5.65 -25.49 -21.61
C LEU A 459 -6.26 -26.04 -22.89
N MET A 460 -5.73 -25.67 -24.06
CA MET A 460 -6.20 -26.19 -25.35
C MET A 460 -6.08 -27.71 -25.44
N SER A 461 -4.95 -28.27 -24.98
CA SER A 461 -4.72 -29.70 -24.93
C SER A 461 -5.75 -30.42 -24.06
N ARG A 462 -6.01 -29.87 -22.86
CA ARG A 462 -6.98 -30.42 -21.91
C ARG A 462 -8.41 -30.36 -22.43
N VAL A 463 -8.82 -29.23 -23.03
CA VAL A 463 -10.14 -29.11 -23.66
C VAL A 463 -10.30 -30.11 -24.79
N ARG A 464 -9.29 -30.30 -25.65
CA ARG A 464 -9.34 -31.32 -26.71
C ARG A 464 -9.44 -32.75 -26.20
N SER A 465 -8.85 -33.06 -25.05
CA SER A 465 -8.88 -34.42 -24.50
C SER A 465 -10.15 -34.72 -23.71
N GLU A 466 -10.64 -33.75 -22.93
CA GLU A 466 -11.69 -34.00 -21.92
C GLU A 466 -13.04 -33.39 -22.31
N ALA A 467 -13.06 -32.29 -23.07
CA ALA A 467 -14.30 -31.62 -23.49
C ALA A 467 -14.19 -31.02 -24.91
N PRO A 468 -14.03 -31.84 -25.97
CA PRO A 468 -13.79 -31.35 -27.34
C PRO A 468 -14.86 -30.38 -27.86
N GLN A 469 -16.10 -30.53 -27.39
CA GLN A 469 -17.22 -29.65 -27.72
C GLN A 469 -17.01 -28.19 -27.27
N LEU A 470 -16.11 -27.94 -26.32
CA LEU A 470 -15.77 -26.61 -25.81
C LEU A 470 -14.67 -25.91 -26.60
N GLU A 471 -14.01 -26.58 -27.55
CA GLU A 471 -12.91 -25.99 -28.35
C GLU A 471 -13.33 -24.68 -29.05
N PRO A 472 -14.53 -24.55 -29.66
CA PRO A 472 -14.98 -23.28 -30.23
C PRO A 472 -15.19 -22.15 -29.22
N PHE A 473 -15.28 -22.47 -27.92
CA PHE A 473 -15.54 -21.50 -26.85
C PHE A 473 -14.34 -21.29 -25.91
N LEU A 474 -13.17 -21.84 -26.26
CA LEU A 474 -11.90 -21.62 -25.55
C LEU A 474 -11.63 -20.14 -25.18
N PRO A 475 -11.93 -19.13 -26.02
CA PRO A 475 -11.75 -17.73 -25.65
C PRO A 475 -12.54 -17.31 -24.41
N LEU A 476 -13.74 -17.85 -24.19
CA LEU A 476 -14.55 -17.54 -23.02
C LEU A 476 -13.96 -18.13 -21.73
N ILE A 477 -13.41 -19.34 -21.83
CA ILE A 477 -12.68 -19.98 -20.73
C ILE A 477 -11.38 -19.18 -20.47
N GLY A 478 -10.71 -18.73 -21.54
CA GLY A 478 -9.58 -17.82 -21.48
C GLY A 478 -9.89 -16.52 -20.76
N ASP A 479 -11.04 -15.90 -21.00
CA ASP A 479 -11.48 -14.68 -20.30
C ASP A 479 -11.56 -14.89 -18.77
N ALA A 480 -12.19 -16.00 -18.33
CA ALA A 480 -12.32 -16.33 -16.91
C ALA A 480 -10.98 -16.68 -16.24
N LEU A 481 -10.05 -17.25 -17.01
CA LEU A 481 -8.70 -17.59 -16.55
C LEU A 481 -7.69 -16.47 -16.79
N GLN A 482 -8.09 -15.34 -17.37
CA GLN A 482 -7.22 -14.24 -17.83
C GLN A 482 -6.03 -14.75 -18.66
N LEU A 483 -6.31 -15.55 -19.69
CA LEU A 483 -5.34 -16.10 -20.62
C LEU A 483 -5.59 -15.55 -22.04
N PRO A 484 -4.54 -15.17 -22.79
CA PRO A 484 -4.68 -14.56 -24.11
C PRO A 484 -4.99 -15.62 -25.18
N VAL A 485 -6.20 -16.17 -25.15
CA VAL A 485 -6.67 -17.16 -26.12
C VAL A 485 -7.21 -16.44 -27.37
N PRO A 486 -6.76 -16.81 -28.59
CA PRO A 486 -7.24 -16.19 -29.82
C PRO A 486 -8.74 -16.40 -30.05
N SER A 487 -9.44 -15.36 -30.50
CA SER A 487 -10.88 -15.42 -30.82
C SER A 487 -11.23 -16.49 -31.85
N THR A 488 -12.42 -17.05 -31.72
CA THR A 488 -13.06 -17.97 -32.68
C THR A 488 -14.33 -17.35 -33.27
N PRO A 489 -14.75 -17.75 -34.49
CA PRO A 489 -16.02 -17.29 -35.08
C PRO A 489 -17.23 -17.47 -34.16
N GLU A 490 -17.27 -18.58 -33.43
CA GLU A 490 -18.33 -18.90 -32.47
C GLU A 490 -18.30 -17.93 -31.29
N SER A 491 -17.13 -17.64 -30.73
CA SER A 491 -16.97 -16.69 -29.61
C SER A 491 -17.32 -15.25 -30.01
N ASP A 492 -17.00 -14.85 -31.24
CA ASP A 492 -17.27 -13.51 -31.77
C ASP A 492 -18.77 -13.32 -32.13
N SER A 493 -19.48 -14.42 -32.42
CA SER A 493 -20.92 -14.39 -32.69
C SER A 493 -21.78 -14.12 -31.45
N ILE A 494 -21.22 -14.28 -30.25
CA ILE A 494 -21.92 -14.09 -28.97
C ILE A 494 -22.03 -12.59 -28.69
N ALA A 495 -23.27 -12.09 -28.64
CA ALA A 495 -23.51 -10.69 -28.28
C ALA A 495 -22.99 -10.41 -26.85
N PRO A 496 -22.38 -9.24 -26.57
CA PRO A 496 -21.73 -8.94 -25.29
C PRO A 496 -22.60 -9.23 -24.05
N ARG A 497 -23.91 -8.95 -24.13
CA ARG A 497 -24.87 -9.18 -23.04
C ARG A 497 -25.05 -10.65 -22.64
N PHE A 498 -24.78 -11.60 -23.53
CA PHE A 498 -24.90 -13.04 -23.26
C PHE A 498 -23.56 -13.69 -22.95
N ARG A 499 -22.47 -12.94 -23.08
CA ARG A 499 -21.11 -13.45 -22.86
C ARG A 499 -20.92 -13.93 -21.41
N PRO A 500 -21.36 -13.22 -20.35
CA PRO A 500 -21.21 -13.70 -18.97
C PRO A 500 -21.88 -15.05 -18.73
N ASP A 501 -23.13 -15.23 -19.18
CA ASP A 501 -23.86 -16.48 -19.06
C ASP A 501 -23.16 -17.62 -19.80
N ARG A 502 -22.73 -17.36 -21.03
CA ARG A 502 -22.07 -18.39 -21.84
C ARG A 502 -20.69 -18.74 -21.31
N THR A 503 -19.93 -17.77 -20.80
CA THR A 503 -18.66 -18.01 -20.10
C THR A 503 -18.88 -18.91 -18.91
N ALA A 504 -19.90 -18.65 -18.10
CA ALA A 504 -20.22 -19.50 -16.96
C ALA A 504 -20.61 -20.92 -17.38
N ASP A 505 -21.46 -21.07 -18.41
CA ASP A 505 -21.83 -22.39 -18.93
C ASP A 505 -20.59 -23.23 -19.31
N VAL A 506 -19.68 -22.65 -20.11
CA VAL A 506 -18.52 -23.41 -20.61
C VAL A 506 -17.48 -23.69 -19.53
N VAL A 507 -17.35 -22.81 -18.52
CA VAL A 507 -16.50 -23.07 -17.36
C VAL A 507 -17.07 -24.21 -16.53
N LEU A 508 -18.37 -24.23 -16.26
CA LEU A 508 -19.03 -25.31 -15.52
C LEU A 508 -18.96 -26.65 -16.28
N GLU A 509 -19.20 -26.62 -17.59
CA GLU A 509 -19.04 -27.81 -18.46
C GLU A 509 -17.60 -28.35 -18.44
N LEU A 510 -16.59 -27.47 -18.38
CA LEU A 510 -15.20 -27.90 -18.23
C LEU A 510 -14.91 -28.48 -16.84
N ILE A 511 -15.45 -27.89 -15.77
CA ILE A 511 -15.33 -28.44 -14.41
C ILE A 511 -15.90 -29.86 -14.35
N ASP A 512 -17.07 -30.09 -14.94
CA ASP A 512 -17.70 -31.42 -15.01
C ASP A 512 -16.82 -32.44 -15.76
N ALA A 513 -16.14 -31.99 -16.83
CA ALA A 513 -15.27 -32.87 -17.63
C ALA A 513 -13.97 -33.25 -16.91
N VAL A 514 -13.39 -32.32 -16.13
CA VAL A 514 -12.09 -32.51 -15.46
C VAL A 514 -12.23 -33.16 -14.08
N HIS A 515 -13.39 -33.01 -13.42
CA HIS A 515 -13.61 -33.45 -12.05
C HIS A 515 -14.95 -34.19 -11.90
N ALA A 516 -14.90 -35.52 -12.02
CA ALA A 516 -16.02 -36.41 -11.78
C ALA A 516 -16.10 -36.80 -10.29
N GLY A 517 -16.71 -35.96 -9.45
CA GLY A 517 -16.91 -36.28 -8.04
C GLY A 517 -17.43 -35.13 -7.20
N PRO A 518 -17.57 -35.34 -5.88
CA PRO A 518 -17.95 -34.29 -4.96
C PRO A 518 -16.93 -33.14 -4.98
N LEU A 519 -17.41 -31.90 -5.00
CA LEU A 519 -16.58 -30.70 -5.04
C LEU A 519 -17.05 -29.71 -3.97
N VAL A 520 -16.13 -29.20 -3.16
CA VAL A 520 -16.44 -28.13 -2.20
C VAL A 520 -15.76 -26.86 -2.66
N VAL A 521 -16.55 -25.84 -2.97
CA VAL A 521 -16.07 -24.50 -3.28
C VAL A 521 -16.20 -23.65 -2.02
N VAL A 522 -15.07 -23.28 -1.43
CA VAL A 522 -15.01 -22.34 -0.31
C VAL A 522 -14.71 -20.97 -0.88
N ALA A 523 -15.69 -20.07 -0.82
CA ALA A 523 -15.57 -18.72 -1.34
C ALA A 523 -15.55 -17.73 -0.18
N GLU A 524 -14.38 -17.20 0.15
CA GLU A 524 -14.17 -16.30 1.29
C GLU A 524 -14.21 -14.82 0.92
N ASP A 525 -14.68 -14.02 1.89
CA ASP A 525 -14.81 -12.57 1.80
C ASP A 525 -15.70 -12.10 0.63
N MET A 526 -16.78 -12.84 0.36
CA MET A 526 -17.64 -12.63 -0.83
C MET A 526 -18.32 -11.27 -0.96
N HIS A 527 -18.41 -10.47 0.11
CA HIS A 527 -18.77 -9.05 0.04
C HIS A 527 -17.87 -8.20 -0.89
N TRP A 528 -16.68 -8.67 -1.24
CA TRP A 528 -15.73 -8.00 -2.14
C TRP A 528 -15.60 -8.62 -3.53
N ALA A 529 -16.40 -9.64 -3.86
CA ALA A 529 -16.31 -10.30 -5.16
C ALA A 529 -16.62 -9.33 -6.32
N ASP A 530 -15.85 -9.41 -7.41
CA ASP A 530 -16.15 -8.66 -8.64
C ASP A 530 -17.41 -9.16 -9.33
N ASP A 531 -18.10 -8.29 -10.09
CA ASP A 531 -19.39 -8.61 -10.71
C ASP A 531 -19.33 -9.87 -11.60
N ALA A 532 -18.22 -10.06 -12.33
CA ALA A 532 -18.05 -11.19 -13.23
C ALA A 532 -17.82 -12.50 -12.45
N SER A 533 -17.01 -12.48 -11.39
CA SER A 533 -16.86 -13.59 -10.46
C SER A 533 -18.14 -13.90 -9.68
N ALA A 534 -18.85 -12.89 -9.19
CA ALA A 534 -20.12 -13.05 -8.49
C ALA A 534 -21.18 -13.70 -9.39
N HIS A 535 -21.25 -13.29 -10.67
CA HIS A 535 -22.12 -13.92 -11.66
C HIS A 535 -21.78 -15.40 -11.87
N LEU A 536 -20.49 -15.73 -12.03
CA LEU A 536 -20.05 -17.12 -12.18
C LEU A 536 -20.36 -17.96 -10.94
N LEU A 537 -20.12 -17.42 -9.74
CA LEU A 537 -20.45 -18.07 -8.46
C LEU A 537 -21.96 -18.30 -8.31
N GLY A 538 -22.80 -17.39 -8.81
CA GLY A 538 -24.24 -17.60 -8.90
C GLY A 538 -24.60 -18.81 -9.76
N ARG A 539 -23.95 -18.95 -10.92
CA ARG A 539 -24.13 -20.14 -11.78
C ARG A 539 -23.61 -21.41 -11.13
N VAL A 540 -22.53 -21.36 -10.34
CA VAL A 540 -22.06 -22.47 -9.49
C VAL A 540 -23.10 -22.83 -8.43
N ALA A 541 -23.71 -21.84 -7.78
CA ALA A 541 -24.76 -22.05 -6.78
C ALA A 541 -25.97 -22.78 -7.39
N ASP A 542 -26.45 -22.34 -8.55
CA ASP A 542 -27.55 -23.00 -9.28
C ASP A 542 -27.21 -24.46 -9.64
N ALA A 543 -25.97 -24.67 -10.07
CA ALA A 543 -25.45 -25.98 -10.49
C ALA A 543 -25.43 -27.02 -9.36
N THR A 544 -25.38 -26.60 -8.09
CA THR A 544 -25.44 -27.51 -6.93
C THR A 544 -26.75 -28.32 -6.86
N THR A 545 -27.82 -27.84 -7.51
CA THR A 545 -29.12 -28.55 -7.54
C THR A 545 -29.04 -29.90 -8.25
N SER A 546 -28.13 -30.03 -9.22
CA SER A 546 -27.98 -31.24 -10.05
C SER A 546 -26.61 -31.89 -9.96
N ARG A 547 -25.70 -31.33 -9.17
CA ARG A 547 -24.31 -31.78 -9.04
C ARG A 547 -23.96 -32.01 -7.57
N PRO A 548 -23.05 -32.94 -7.26
CA PRO A 548 -22.58 -33.15 -5.89
C PRO A 548 -21.60 -32.03 -5.48
N TRP A 549 -22.04 -30.77 -5.55
CA TRP A 549 -21.20 -29.61 -5.28
C TRP A 549 -21.71 -28.89 -4.02
N LEU A 550 -20.78 -28.46 -3.17
CA LEU A 550 -21.05 -27.59 -2.04
C LEU A 550 -20.46 -26.22 -2.34
N LEU A 551 -21.27 -25.16 -2.32
CA LEU A 551 -20.75 -23.79 -2.28
C LEU A 551 -20.86 -23.27 -0.84
N VAL A 552 -19.72 -22.99 -0.21
CA VAL A 552 -19.64 -22.32 1.09
C VAL A 552 -19.22 -20.88 0.86
N ALA A 553 -20.17 -19.94 0.90
CA ALA A 553 -19.91 -18.52 0.75
C ALA A 553 -19.72 -17.87 2.14
N VAL A 554 -18.55 -17.29 2.40
CA VAL A 554 -18.25 -16.60 3.66
C VAL A 554 -18.27 -15.10 3.40
N ARG A 555 -19.11 -14.35 4.12
CA ARG A 555 -19.24 -12.89 3.95
C ARG A 555 -19.52 -12.15 5.25
N ARG A 556 -19.30 -10.83 5.20
CA ARG A 556 -19.77 -9.87 6.20
C ARG A 556 -21.22 -9.47 5.89
N ASP A 557 -21.87 -8.86 6.87
CA ASP A 557 -23.22 -8.27 6.71
C ASP A 557 -23.13 -6.88 6.05
N ASP A 558 -22.41 -6.81 4.93
CA ASP A 558 -22.15 -5.59 4.16
C ASP A 558 -22.85 -5.66 2.80
N ASP A 559 -23.18 -4.51 2.22
CA ASP A 559 -23.73 -4.42 0.87
C ASP A 559 -22.68 -4.78 -0.20
N GLY A 560 -23.10 -5.44 -1.29
CA GLY A 560 -22.27 -5.73 -2.47
C GLY A 560 -21.65 -7.13 -2.51
N GLY A 561 -20.91 -7.38 -3.59
CA GLY A 561 -20.26 -8.66 -3.88
C GLY A 561 -21.24 -9.80 -4.23
N PHE A 562 -20.86 -11.03 -3.92
CA PHE A 562 -21.68 -12.21 -4.15
C PHE A 562 -22.69 -12.42 -3.02
N VAL A 563 -23.98 -12.36 -3.38
CA VAL A 563 -25.12 -12.64 -2.51
C VAL A 563 -26.00 -13.69 -3.17
N THR A 564 -26.42 -14.69 -2.40
CA THR A 564 -27.35 -15.73 -2.86
C THR A 564 -28.51 -15.86 -1.88
N GLU A 565 -29.73 -15.94 -2.42
CA GLU A 565 -30.94 -16.31 -1.67
C GLU A 565 -31.16 -17.83 -1.64
N VAL A 566 -30.33 -18.58 -2.37
CA VAL A 566 -30.39 -20.04 -2.45
C VAL A 566 -29.49 -20.65 -1.38
N GLY A 567 -30.02 -21.66 -0.68
CA GLY A 567 -29.29 -22.42 0.33
C GLY A 567 -29.52 -21.95 1.77
N ASP A 568 -28.79 -22.56 2.69
CA ASP A 568 -28.89 -22.26 4.12
C ASP A 568 -28.02 -21.05 4.47
N GLN A 569 -28.55 -20.13 5.28
CA GLN A 569 -27.76 -19.05 5.88
C GLN A 569 -27.48 -19.38 7.35
N ILE A 570 -26.21 -19.41 7.72
CA ILE A 570 -25.74 -19.63 9.09
C ILE A 570 -25.18 -18.32 9.63
N PRO A 571 -25.91 -17.61 10.52
CA PRO A 571 -25.41 -16.39 11.14
C PRO A 571 -24.36 -16.74 12.20
N ILE A 572 -23.21 -16.09 12.11
CA ILE A 572 -22.10 -16.22 13.03
C ILE A 572 -22.13 -15.02 13.98
N ASN A 573 -22.69 -15.21 15.16
CA ASN A 573 -22.83 -14.19 16.20
C ASN A 573 -21.60 -14.13 17.12
N PRO A 574 -21.32 -13.02 17.83
CA PRO A 574 -20.28 -12.96 18.85
C PRO A 574 -20.39 -14.10 19.88
N LEU A 575 -19.25 -14.63 20.33
CA LEU A 575 -19.21 -15.65 21.37
C LEU A 575 -19.73 -15.10 22.70
N PRO A 576 -20.48 -15.91 23.47
CA PRO A 576 -20.87 -15.57 24.83
C PRO A 576 -19.65 -15.32 25.76
N ASP A 577 -19.80 -14.40 26.71
CA ASP A 577 -18.74 -14.01 27.65
C ASP A 577 -18.14 -15.18 28.43
N ASP A 578 -18.94 -16.20 28.75
CA ASP A 578 -18.48 -17.41 29.43
C ASP A 578 -17.57 -18.27 28.54
N ILE A 579 -17.85 -18.34 27.23
CA ILE A 579 -16.98 -19.02 26.26
C ILE A 579 -15.69 -18.22 26.06
N VAL A 580 -15.78 -16.90 25.91
CA VAL A 580 -14.60 -16.02 25.78
C VAL A 580 -13.68 -16.16 27.00
N ARG A 581 -14.26 -16.23 28.19
CA ARG A 581 -13.53 -16.47 29.44
C ARG A 581 -12.84 -17.83 29.43
N ALA A 582 -13.52 -18.90 29.03
CA ALA A 582 -12.93 -20.24 28.94
C ALA A 582 -11.74 -20.26 27.96
N LEU A 583 -11.92 -19.70 26.76
CA LEU A 583 -10.86 -19.57 25.76
C LEU A 583 -9.65 -18.80 26.28
N THR A 584 -9.88 -17.72 27.03
CA THR A 584 -8.81 -16.91 27.63
C THR A 584 -8.02 -17.74 28.65
N ILE A 585 -8.71 -18.52 29.49
CA ILE A 585 -8.07 -19.37 30.49
C ILE A 585 -7.24 -20.46 29.82
N ASP A 586 -7.79 -21.12 28.80
CA ASP A 586 -7.13 -22.21 28.08
C ASP A 586 -5.85 -21.74 27.39
N VAL A 587 -5.90 -20.63 26.67
CA VAL A 587 -4.71 -20.09 25.98
C VAL A 587 -3.64 -19.58 26.96
N THR A 588 -4.05 -19.16 28.16
CA THR A 588 -3.11 -18.61 29.16
C THR A 588 -2.67 -19.64 30.19
N GLU A 589 -2.90 -20.94 29.97
CA GLU A 589 -2.51 -21.99 30.91
C GLU A 589 -1.01 -21.96 31.25
N ALA A 590 -0.15 -21.71 30.26
CA ALA A 590 1.30 -21.61 30.44
C ALA A 590 1.75 -20.33 31.19
N ALA A 591 0.93 -19.27 31.17
CA ALA A 591 1.19 -17.98 31.80
C ALA A 591 -0.13 -17.32 32.25
N PRO A 592 -0.71 -17.76 33.39
CA PRO A 592 -2.08 -17.39 33.77
C PRO A 592 -2.27 -15.90 34.01
N LEU A 593 -3.35 -15.34 33.45
CA LEU A 593 -3.79 -13.99 33.71
C LEU A 593 -4.52 -13.88 35.06
N ARG A 594 -4.46 -12.70 35.69
CA ARG A 594 -5.22 -12.41 36.92
C ARG A 594 -6.71 -12.26 36.58
N PRO A 595 -7.64 -12.48 37.54
CA PRO A 595 -9.08 -12.41 37.27
C PRO A 595 -9.54 -11.11 36.59
N HIS A 596 -9.03 -9.97 37.03
CA HIS A 596 -9.37 -8.67 36.43
C HIS A 596 -8.80 -8.47 35.02
N GLU A 597 -7.74 -9.18 34.66
CA GLU A 597 -7.15 -9.18 33.31
C GLU A 597 -8.01 -10.01 32.36
N ILE A 598 -8.54 -11.14 32.83
CA ILE A 598 -9.49 -11.96 32.07
C ILE A 598 -10.79 -11.17 31.84
N ASP A 599 -11.30 -10.47 32.86
CA ASP A 599 -12.49 -9.61 32.72
C ASP A 599 -12.26 -8.50 31.69
N LEU A 600 -11.03 -7.97 31.63
CA LEU A 600 -10.65 -6.96 30.64
C LEU A 600 -10.60 -7.54 29.22
N VAL A 601 -10.07 -8.74 29.05
CA VAL A 601 -10.07 -9.46 27.76
C VAL A 601 -11.49 -9.74 27.31
N VAL A 602 -12.36 -10.27 28.17
CA VAL A 602 -13.78 -10.52 27.85
C VAL A 602 -14.47 -9.23 27.40
N ALA A 603 -14.31 -8.16 28.16
CA ALA A 603 -14.93 -6.87 27.85
C ALA A 603 -14.39 -6.21 26.57
N ARG A 604 -13.09 -6.38 26.24
CA ARG A 604 -12.47 -5.79 25.05
C ARG A 604 -12.63 -6.65 23.80
N ALA A 605 -12.68 -7.97 23.95
CA ALA A 605 -12.86 -8.88 22.82
C ALA A 605 -14.30 -8.87 22.30
N ALA A 606 -15.28 -8.53 23.15
CA ALA A 606 -16.69 -8.40 22.77
C ALA A 606 -17.21 -9.61 21.97
N GLY A 607 -16.81 -10.82 22.39
CA GLY A 607 -17.19 -12.07 21.72
C GLY A 607 -16.40 -12.44 20.46
N SER A 608 -15.37 -11.68 20.07
CA SER A 608 -14.52 -11.98 18.91
C SER A 608 -13.32 -12.85 19.29
N PRO A 609 -13.23 -14.12 18.82
CA PRO A 609 -12.08 -14.99 19.08
C PRO A 609 -10.75 -14.39 18.62
N LEU A 610 -10.74 -13.68 17.49
CA LEU A 610 -9.55 -13.01 16.99
C LEU A 610 -9.02 -12.00 18.01
N PHE A 611 -9.91 -11.19 18.60
CA PHE A 611 -9.52 -10.18 19.58
C PHE A 611 -9.01 -10.82 20.86
N VAL A 612 -9.52 -11.99 21.27
CA VAL A 612 -8.99 -12.75 22.42
C VAL A 612 -7.52 -13.09 22.17
N GLY A 613 -7.21 -13.70 21.03
CA GLY A 613 -5.84 -14.07 20.67
C GLY A 613 -4.92 -12.86 20.61
N GLU A 614 -5.35 -11.79 19.94
CA GLU A 614 -4.57 -10.56 19.76
C GLU A 614 -4.31 -9.83 21.08
N LEU A 615 -5.31 -9.70 21.96
CA LEU A 615 -5.14 -9.06 23.27
C LEU A 615 -4.18 -9.86 24.17
N ILE A 616 -4.24 -11.19 24.11
CA ILE A 616 -3.34 -12.05 24.88
C ILE A 616 -1.92 -11.97 24.31
N ALA A 617 -1.76 -12.00 22.99
CA ALA A 617 -0.46 -11.82 22.34
C ALA A 617 0.16 -10.47 22.71
N ALA A 618 -0.60 -9.38 22.63
CA ALA A 618 -0.13 -8.06 23.06
C ALA A 618 0.21 -8.01 24.57
N ALA A 619 -0.56 -8.69 25.42
CA ALA A 619 -0.23 -8.79 26.85
C ALA A 619 1.12 -9.50 27.09
N GLN A 620 1.41 -10.55 26.30
CA GLN A 620 2.64 -11.33 26.40
C GLN A 620 3.85 -10.59 25.80
N GLU A 621 3.68 -9.92 24.67
CA GLU A 621 4.76 -9.21 23.97
C GLU A 621 5.08 -7.83 24.56
N LEU A 622 4.04 -7.05 24.85
CA LEU A 622 4.17 -5.64 25.29
C LEU A 622 4.06 -5.50 26.82
N GLY A 623 3.77 -6.59 27.53
CA GLY A 623 3.62 -6.60 28.99
C GLY A 623 2.41 -5.80 29.49
N SER A 624 1.47 -5.46 28.61
CA SER A 624 0.30 -4.65 28.94
C SER A 624 -0.90 -5.01 28.08
N LEU A 625 -2.03 -5.30 28.72
CA LEU A 625 -3.32 -5.46 28.05
C LEU A 625 -3.89 -4.14 27.52
N ASP A 626 -3.36 -2.99 27.95
CA ASP A 626 -3.78 -1.66 27.50
C ASP A 626 -3.19 -1.27 26.13
N ALA A 627 -2.23 -2.05 25.62
CA ALA A 627 -1.75 -1.87 24.26
C ALA A 627 -2.75 -2.46 23.25
N VAL A 628 -3.05 -1.70 22.19
CA VAL A 628 -3.86 -2.20 21.07
C VAL A 628 -2.94 -3.01 20.14
N PRO A 629 -3.28 -4.27 19.83
CA PRO A 629 -2.52 -5.09 18.88
C PRO A 629 -2.44 -4.44 17.49
N GLU A 630 -1.32 -4.58 16.78
CA GLU A 630 -1.10 -3.88 15.50
C GLU A 630 -2.08 -4.30 14.41
N SER A 631 -2.51 -5.57 14.40
CA SER A 631 -3.51 -6.12 13.47
C SER A 631 -4.86 -5.40 13.60
N LEU A 632 -5.29 -5.14 14.84
CA LEU A 632 -6.51 -4.41 15.18
C LEU A 632 -6.39 -2.92 14.87
N GLN A 633 -5.20 -2.36 15.06
CA GLN A 633 -4.94 -0.96 14.70
C GLN A 633 -5.14 -0.74 13.19
N GLY A 634 -4.70 -1.66 12.34
CA GLY A 634 -4.88 -1.59 10.89
C GLY A 634 -6.36 -1.61 10.48
N THR A 635 -7.13 -2.59 10.96
CA THR A 635 -8.57 -2.70 10.65
C THR A 635 -9.36 -1.50 11.16
N LEU A 636 -9.13 -1.07 12.41
CA LEU A 636 -9.79 0.11 12.96
C LEU A 636 -9.40 1.39 12.23
N ALA A 637 -8.12 1.55 11.87
CA ALA A 637 -7.67 2.71 11.10
C ALA A 637 -8.30 2.77 9.72
N ALA A 638 -8.42 1.64 9.01
CA ALA A 638 -9.12 1.58 7.71
C ALA A 638 -10.59 1.97 7.82
N GLN A 639 -11.29 1.47 8.85
CA GLN A 639 -12.69 1.84 9.12
C GLN A 639 -12.80 3.34 9.43
N VAL A 640 -11.93 3.89 10.28
CA VAL A 640 -11.90 5.33 10.57
C VAL A 640 -11.59 6.13 9.31
N ASP A 641 -10.66 5.67 8.47
CA ASP A 641 -10.26 6.35 7.24
C ASP A 641 -11.36 6.41 6.18
N ALA A 642 -12.32 5.48 6.21
CA ALA A 642 -13.51 5.49 5.35
C ALA A 642 -14.58 6.51 5.77
N LEU A 643 -14.49 7.07 6.99
CA LEU A 643 -15.44 8.08 7.45
C LEU A 643 -15.22 9.44 6.77
N ASP A 644 -16.29 10.22 6.68
CA ASP A 644 -16.20 11.59 6.21
C ASP A 644 -15.39 12.48 7.20
N PRO A 645 -14.85 13.63 6.75
CA PRO A 645 -13.98 14.47 7.57
C PRO A 645 -14.62 14.95 8.88
N LEU A 646 -15.93 15.22 8.87
CA LEU A 646 -16.64 15.69 10.05
C LEU A 646 -16.79 14.55 11.07
N SER A 647 -17.17 13.34 10.62
CA SER A 647 -17.20 12.14 11.46
C SER A 647 -15.83 11.84 12.09
N LYS A 648 -14.75 11.90 11.30
CA LYS A 648 -13.37 11.73 11.80
C LYS A 648 -13.01 12.74 12.89
N ARG A 649 -13.33 14.02 12.67
CA ARG A 649 -13.06 15.10 13.62
C ARG A 649 -13.82 14.88 14.94
N VAL A 650 -15.09 14.48 14.86
CA VAL A 650 -15.92 14.14 16.02
C VAL A 650 -15.34 12.95 16.79
N LEU A 651 -14.93 11.88 16.10
CA LEU A 651 -14.29 10.72 16.72
C LEU A 651 -12.97 11.10 17.41
N SER A 652 -12.14 11.93 16.79
CA SER A 652 -10.92 12.45 17.40
C SER A 652 -11.19 13.16 18.71
N TYR A 653 -12.17 14.07 18.76
CA TYR A 653 -12.56 14.70 20.03
C TYR A 653 -13.13 13.70 21.04
N ALA A 654 -14.00 12.79 20.59
CA ALA A 654 -14.59 11.76 21.44
C ALA A 654 -13.51 10.85 22.07
N SER A 655 -12.47 10.49 21.33
CA SER A 655 -11.36 9.66 21.79
C SER A 655 -10.62 10.26 22.99
N VAL A 656 -10.53 11.59 23.06
CA VAL A 656 -9.90 12.32 24.16
C VAL A 656 -10.87 12.49 25.32
N LEU A 657 -12.15 12.71 25.02
CA LEU A 657 -13.19 12.94 26.03
C LEU A 657 -13.63 11.64 26.74
N GLY A 658 -13.43 10.49 26.11
CA GLY A 658 -13.73 9.15 26.64
C GLY A 658 -15.11 8.61 26.26
N ARG A 659 -15.52 7.49 26.87
CA ARG A 659 -16.76 6.75 26.54
C ARG A 659 -18.06 7.54 26.77
N SER A 660 -18.05 8.56 27.62
CA SER A 660 -19.22 9.39 27.89
C SER A 660 -18.81 10.85 28.06
N PHE A 661 -19.40 11.74 27.29
CA PHE A 661 -19.11 13.18 27.33
C PHE A 661 -20.37 14.01 27.07
N ARG A 662 -20.30 15.29 27.43
CA ARG A 662 -21.38 16.24 27.15
C ARG A 662 -21.29 16.70 25.70
N ARG A 663 -22.36 16.51 24.92
CA ARG A 663 -22.45 16.96 23.51
C ARG A 663 -22.05 18.42 23.32
N THR A 664 -22.43 19.31 24.24
CA THR A 664 -22.10 20.73 24.20
C THR A 664 -20.60 21.02 24.10
N VAL A 665 -19.73 20.14 24.60
CA VAL A 665 -18.27 20.29 24.52
C VAL A 665 -17.78 20.03 23.10
N VAL A 666 -18.30 18.98 22.46
CA VAL A 666 -17.97 18.66 21.06
C VAL A 666 -18.49 19.74 20.12
N ASP A 667 -19.73 20.21 20.33
CA ASP A 667 -20.32 21.29 19.53
C ASP A 667 -19.49 22.58 19.62
N GLU A 668 -18.95 22.91 20.79
CA GLU A 668 -18.09 24.09 20.99
C GLU A 668 -16.73 23.94 20.29
N LEU A 669 -16.12 22.75 20.35
CA LEU A 669 -14.84 22.47 19.69
C LEU A 669 -14.96 22.55 18.17
N LEU A 670 -16.00 21.93 17.60
CA LEU A 670 -16.28 21.99 16.16
C LEU A 670 -16.51 23.43 15.68
N ARG A 671 -17.27 24.23 16.46
CA ARG A 671 -17.57 25.62 16.09
C ARG A 671 -16.31 26.51 16.03
N ARG A 672 -15.27 26.20 16.82
CA ARG A 672 -13.98 26.91 16.74
C ARG A 672 -13.21 26.63 15.45
N GLU A 673 -13.47 25.48 14.82
CA GLU A 673 -12.93 25.10 13.52
C GLU A 673 -13.88 25.45 12.37
N GLY A 674 -15.02 26.11 12.65
CA GLY A 674 -16.02 26.47 11.65
C GLY A 674 -16.88 25.29 11.16
N LEU A 675 -16.93 24.20 11.94
CA LEU A 675 -17.69 22.99 11.65
C LEU A 675 -18.97 22.91 12.51
N GLU A 676 -20.02 22.25 12.00
CA GLU A 676 -21.27 22.00 12.73
C GLU A 676 -21.66 20.53 12.67
N LEU A 677 -22.07 19.95 13.80
CA LEU A 677 -22.48 18.55 13.90
C LEU A 677 -23.92 18.36 13.41
N ASP A 678 -24.10 17.64 12.30
CA ASP A 678 -25.42 17.34 11.74
C ASP A 678 -25.94 15.94 12.16
N GLN A 679 -27.21 15.66 11.82
CA GLN A 679 -27.84 14.37 12.13
C GLN A 679 -27.34 13.21 11.27
N ALA A 680 -26.85 13.48 10.06
CA ALA A 680 -26.32 12.44 9.18
C ALA A 680 -24.99 11.89 9.72
N THR A 681 -24.10 12.77 10.18
CA THR A 681 -22.86 12.41 10.90
C THR A 681 -23.17 11.58 12.14
N ILE A 682 -24.18 11.95 12.94
CA ILE A 682 -24.58 11.18 14.13
C ILE A 682 -25.07 9.78 13.74
N ALA A 683 -25.91 9.66 12.72
CA ALA A 683 -26.41 8.37 12.24
C ALA A 683 -25.29 7.48 11.67
N GLN A 684 -24.33 8.07 10.96
CA GLN A 684 -23.15 7.36 10.45
C GLN A 684 -22.26 6.87 11.60
N LEU A 685 -21.96 7.73 12.58
CA LEU A 685 -21.17 7.35 13.76
C LEU A 685 -21.89 6.30 14.62
N SER A 686 -23.22 6.32 14.68
CA SER A 686 -23.98 5.30 15.42
C SER A 686 -23.81 3.92 14.76
N ARG A 687 -23.98 3.84 13.43
CA ARG A 687 -23.73 2.61 12.67
C ARG A 687 -22.27 2.15 12.70
N PHE A 688 -21.33 3.08 12.84
CA PHE A 688 -19.90 2.77 12.93
C PHE A 688 -19.50 2.16 14.28
N LEU A 689 -20.22 2.51 15.36
CA LEU A 689 -19.92 2.07 16.72
C LEU A 689 -20.72 0.82 17.15
N GLU A 690 -21.78 0.50 16.42
CA GLU A 690 -22.53 -0.77 16.49
C GLU A 690 -21.78 -1.88 15.75
#